data_AF-A0A812P917-F1
#
_entry.id   AF-A0A812P917-F1
#
_cell.length_a   1.000
_cell.length_b   1.000
_cell.length_c   1.000
_cell.angle_alpha   90.00
_cell.angle_beta   90.00
_cell.angle_gamma   90.00
#
_symmetry.space_group_name_H-M   'P 1'
#
loop_
_entity.id
_entity.type
_entity.pdbx_description
1 polymer ?
#
loop_
_entity_poly.entity_id
_entity_poly.type
_entity_poly.pdbx_seq_one_letter_code
_entity_poly.pdbx_strand_id
1 'polypeptide(L)'
;MEALLGKTLLHGKGEVATPSLQGGVVALYFSAGWCPPCKGFTPQFRKVYDHVKSKNRAFDVVFVSSDRDENSFREYFSTMPWHALPFSDRPRQQQLSTMFGVRGIPAVVLLDASGRLLDSNARGKVMDPGFPLSLPRCIDLAAAELPEPQGSVQLLLRHQGAEYDIECEPSEGWEMLRMQIYSMIDVPSEQLKLFGLGLPKGQLDESVPLPRALARGIEAQKHSGLQLAKVPLDARRASSSWNDDKPGERHHTGTLDSASAWCAKKEDCNPWYQLDLGEVQNVAGVMLAARLDVGQWVTRFRVELSDSEDGPWTPADDGREFAGPSYASPVRAVFENGSQLARFVRVLPVSHQNHCSLRADVLLAAGDPDKPPVIVALGNFSAGDPFEPATPEVATDAMMEEQHLAMLQAKLSSLPPKLQHQVASLGTVQGYEKKQLQRQALDEVPVVDLDASVDPRESYEIAFLRMLVRWFKHEFFSWTNAPRCEHCGSTETKTVGRAEPTPEEQHFKANTVEVAACSKCGGQTRFPRYNDPAKLLQTRTGRCGEWANCFTLVCRSLGYEARHIHDWTDHVWTEIFSDSSKRWIHVDSCEAAVDAPLMYEKGWGKKLTYCIGFARDHVVDVSKRYTQNFEELLPRRTQCSEEAGTCMAPAWHLHGTCMGIYMASLVGPEP
;
A
#
# COMPACT_ATOMS: atom_id res chain seq x y z
N MET A 1 29.73 -2.33 18.31
CA MET A 1 30.39 -1.17 17.67
C MET A 1 31.92 -1.24 17.73
N GLU A 2 32.57 -1.39 18.91
CA GLU A 2 34.05 -1.30 19.03
C GLU A 2 34.85 -2.18 18.06
N ALA A 3 34.43 -3.42 17.81
CA ALA A 3 35.13 -4.32 16.89
C ALA A 3 35.19 -3.79 15.43
N LEU A 4 34.27 -2.90 15.06
CA LEU A 4 34.16 -2.33 13.71
C LEU A 4 34.91 -0.98 13.58
N LEU A 5 34.96 -0.17 14.64
CA LEU A 5 35.55 1.18 14.61
C LEU A 5 36.87 1.32 15.39
N GLY A 6 37.22 0.33 16.22
CA GLY A 6 38.30 0.40 17.19
C GLY A 6 37.82 0.87 18.57
N LYS A 7 38.78 1.06 19.49
CA LYS A 7 38.52 1.50 20.88
C LYS A 7 38.42 3.02 21.03
N THR A 8 39.07 3.79 20.16
CA THR A 8 39.06 5.26 20.22
C THR A 8 38.65 5.89 18.89
N LEU A 9 37.97 7.03 19.01
CA LEU A 9 37.57 7.95 17.95
C LEU A 9 38.15 9.32 18.26
N LEU A 10 38.23 10.19 17.25
CA LEU A 10 38.51 11.61 17.44
C LEU A 10 37.20 12.40 17.61
N HIS A 11 37.21 13.40 18.49
CA HIS A 11 36.17 14.42 18.59
C HIS A 11 36.83 15.81 18.69
N GLY A 12 36.67 16.63 17.65
CA GLY A 12 37.38 17.91 17.52
C GLY A 12 38.91 17.73 17.52
N LYS A 13 39.57 18.06 18.63
CA LYS A 13 41.03 17.89 18.82
C LYS A 13 41.42 16.73 19.74
N GLY A 14 40.48 16.16 20.49
CA GLY A 14 40.74 15.09 21.46
C GLY A 14 40.39 13.69 20.96
N GLU A 15 40.82 12.68 21.69
CA GLU A 15 40.33 11.30 21.55
C GLU A 15 39.22 11.01 22.57
N VAL A 16 38.26 10.17 22.17
CA VAL A 16 37.15 9.67 22.99
C VAL A 16 37.01 8.16 22.77
N ALA A 17 36.50 7.43 23.76
CA ALA A 17 36.26 5.99 23.61
C ALA A 17 35.07 5.72 22.66
N THR A 18 35.12 4.68 21.84
CA THR A 18 34.02 4.33 20.91
C THR A 18 32.65 4.12 21.58
N PRO A 19 32.55 3.59 22.82
CA PRO A 19 31.28 3.55 23.58
C PRO A 19 30.70 4.91 24.00
N SER A 20 31.35 6.03 23.67
CA SER A 20 30.76 7.38 23.81
C SER A 20 29.76 7.74 22.71
N LEU A 21 29.63 6.91 21.66
CA LEU A 21 28.50 6.98 20.73
C LEU A 21 27.22 6.59 21.47
N GLN A 22 26.26 7.50 21.53
CA GLN A 22 24.97 7.35 22.21
C GLN A 22 23.81 7.16 21.21
N GLY A 23 24.10 7.16 19.91
CA GLY A 23 23.11 6.97 18.86
C GLY A 23 22.65 5.51 18.70
N GLY A 24 21.32 5.33 18.66
CA GLY A 24 20.69 4.10 18.17
C GLY A 24 20.99 3.85 16.68
N VAL A 25 21.29 4.91 15.93
CA VAL A 25 21.83 4.86 14.56
C VAL A 25 23.16 5.60 14.49
N VAL A 26 24.15 4.99 13.84
CA VAL A 26 25.48 5.55 13.59
C VAL A 26 25.75 5.64 12.10
N ALA A 27 26.01 6.85 11.59
CA ALA A 27 26.36 7.10 10.19
C ALA A 27 27.88 7.11 9.98
N LEU A 28 28.41 6.16 9.20
CA LEU A 28 29.78 6.26 8.68
C LEU A 28 29.79 7.17 7.45
N TYR A 29 30.41 8.34 7.57
CA TYR A 29 30.46 9.37 6.53
C TYR A 29 31.81 9.33 5.81
N PHE A 30 31.84 8.84 4.57
CA PHE A 30 33.03 8.74 3.75
C PHE A 30 33.20 10.03 2.93
N SER A 31 34.27 10.79 3.17
CA SER A 31 34.44 12.14 2.60
C SER A 31 35.92 12.57 2.52
N ALA A 32 36.21 13.71 1.87
CA ALA A 32 37.56 14.29 1.81
C ALA A 32 37.55 15.80 1.51
N GLY A 33 38.49 16.53 2.09
CA GLY A 33 38.67 17.97 1.96
C GLY A 33 39.21 18.39 0.59
N TRP A 34 39.79 17.48 -0.19
CA TRP A 34 40.19 17.74 -1.58
C TRP A 34 39.04 17.60 -2.59
N CYS A 35 37.89 17.05 -2.20
CA CYS A 35 36.85 16.61 -3.14
C CYS A 35 35.69 17.64 -3.28
N PRO A 36 35.43 18.21 -4.47
CA PRO A 36 34.39 19.25 -4.65
C PRO A 36 32.96 18.86 -4.23
N PRO A 37 32.38 17.70 -4.62
CA PRO A 37 31.06 17.31 -4.15
C PRO A 37 31.00 17.01 -2.64
N CYS A 38 32.13 16.68 -2.01
CA CYS A 38 32.21 16.57 -0.55
C CYS A 38 32.00 17.94 0.11
N LYS A 39 32.69 18.99 -0.37
CA LYS A 39 32.53 20.37 0.13
C LYS A 39 31.10 20.91 -0.02
N GLY A 40 30.36 20.50 -1.06
CA GLY A 40 28.95 20.85 -1.23
C GLY A 40 28.01 20.09 -0.27
N PHE A 41 28.33 18.84 0.05
CA PHE A 41 27.48 17.95 0.87
C PHE A 41 27.63 18.19 2.37
N THR A 42 28.85 18.39 2.89
CA THR A 42 29.09 18.53 4.35
C THR A 42 28.26 19.64 5.01
N PRO A 43 28.13 20.87 4.43
CA PRO A 43 27.32 21.93 5.04
C PRO A 43 25.82 21.61 5.07
N GLN A 44 25.34 20.78 4.14
CA GLN A 44 23.95 20.31 4.12
C GLN A 44 23.74 19.21 5.17
N PHE A 45 24.65 18.23 5.24
CA PHE A 45 24.56 17.11 6.19
C PHE A 45 24.74 17.57 7.65
N ARG A 46 25.57 18.60 7.88
CA ARG A 46 25.66 19.33 9.15
C ARG A 46 24.29 19.86 9.59
N LYS A 47 23.52 20.54 8.71
CA LYS A 47 22.18 21.05 9.07
C LYS A 47 21.22 19.94 9.48
N VAL A 48 21.27 18.78 8.81
CA VAL A 48 20.45 17.62 9.18
C VAL A 48 20.89 17.04 10.52
N TYR A 49 22.19 16.84 10.74
CA TYR A 49 22.72 16.40 12.03
C TYR A 49 22.34 17.34 13.18
N ASP A 50 22.52 18.65 13.00
CA ASP A 50 22.19 19.68 14.00
C ASP A 50 20.67 19.68 14.31
N HIS A 51 19.80 19.47 13.31
CA HIS A 51 18.34 19.34 13.47
C HIS A 51 17.89 18.03 14.14
N VAL A 52 18.57 16.93 13.86
CA VAL A 52 18.29 15.63 14.49
C VAL A 52 18.75 15.63 15.95
N LYS A 53 19.91 16.22 16.25
CA LYS A 53 20.39 16.46 17.62
C LYS A 53 19.50 17.44 18.39
N SER A 54 19.00 18.52 17.77
CA SER A 54 18.10 19.47 18.46
C SER A 54 16.74 18.86 18.85
N LYS A 55 16.32 17.78 18.19
CA LYS A 55 15.17 16.93 18.56
C LYS A 55 15.51 15.84 19.58
N ASN A 56 16.67 15.91 20.23
CA ASN A 56 17.22 14.93 21.18
C ASN A 56 17.17 13.47 20.67
N ARG A 57 17.39 13.26 19.35
CA ARG A 57 17.33 11.92 18.75
C ARG A 57 18.68 11.22 18.80
N ALA A 58 18.63 9.90 19.01
CA ALA A 58 19.79 9.03 19.13
C ALA A 58 20.43 8.73 17.76
N PHE A 59 21.10 9.74 17.19
CA PHE A 59 21.83 9.66 15.93
C PHE A 59 23.25 10.22 16.08
N ASP A 60 24.27 9.46 15.67
CA ASP A 60 25.67 9.90 15.64
C ASP A 60 26.29 9.77 14.24
N VAL A 61 27.38 10.51 13.99
CA VAL A 61 28.14 10.45 12.74
C VAL A 61 29.62 10.20 13.05
N VAL A 62 30.25 9.31 12.29
CA VAL A 62 31.69 9.01 12.34
C VAL A 62 32.28 9.25 10.95
N PHE A 63 33.12 10.28 10.82
CA PHE A 63 33.83 10.62 9.60
C PHE A 63 34.95 9.61 9.31
N VAL A 64 34.91 9.05 8.09
CA VAL A 64 35.93 8.18 7.51
C VAL A 64 36.62 8.98 6.39
N SER A 65 37.85 9.42 6.65
CA SER A 65 38.57 10.29 5.72
C SER A 65 39.11 9.52 4.51
N SER A 66 39.04 10.16 3.34
CA SER A 66 39.78 9.79 2.13
C SER A 66 40.83 10.85 1.75
N ASP A 67 41.27 11.64 2.73
CA ASP A 67 42.34 12.63 2.55
C ASP A 67 43.71 11.96 2.45
N ARG A 68 44.67 12.69 1.88
CA ARG A 68 46.00 12.17 1.51
C ARG A 68 47.04 12.32 2.62
N ASP A 69 46.83 13.26 3.53
CA ASP A 69 47.72 13.62 4.62
C ASP A 69 46.93 14.10 5.86
N GLU A 70 47.57 14.05 7.03
CA GLU A 70 46.98 14.41 8.32
C GLU A 70 46.55 15.89 8.38
N ASN A 71 47.25 16.81 7.71
CA ASN A 71 46.93 18.24 7.78
C ASN A 71 45.64 18.55 7.00
N SER A 72 45.52 18.05 5.77
CA SER A 72 44.28 18.13 4.97
C SER A 72 43.09 17.52 5.72
N PHE A 73 43.31 16.38 6.40
CA PHE A 73 42.30 15.76 7.25
C PHE A 73 41.90 16.65 8.43
N ARG A 74 42.85 17.19 9.20
CA ARG A 74 42.57 18.02 10.38
C ARG A 74 41.89 19.34 10.01
N GLU A 75 42.32 19.98 8.93
CA GLU A 75 41.68 21.19 8.41
C GLU A 75 40.20 20.91 8.08
N TYR A 76 39.93 19.88 7.28
CA TYR A 76 38.57 19.54 6.88
C TYR A 76 37.70 19.04 8.03
N PHE A 77 38.24 18.18 8.90
CA PHE A 77 37.53 17.68 10.09
C PHE A 77 37.17 18.80 11.07
N SER A 78 37.98 19.86 11.18
CA SER A 78 37.64 21.03 12.01
C SER A 78 36.33 21.73 11.60
N THR A 79 35.84 21.47 10.38
CA THR A 79 34.54 21.99 9.89
C THR A 79 33.34 21.12 10.27
N MET A 80 33.53 20.04 11.03
CA MET A 80 32.50 19.04 11.36
C MET A 80 32.15 19.02 12.87
N PRO A 81 30.88 18.76 13.26
CA PRO A 81 30.45 18.74 14.67
C PRO A 81 30.46 17.34 15.32
N TRP A 82 30.95 16.32 14.61
CA TRP A 82 30.79 14.91 14.93
C TRP A 82 32.14 14.18 15.07
N HIS A 83 32.13 12.86 15.21
CA HIS A 83 33.34 12.07 15.47
C HIS A 83 34.09 11.73 14.16
N ALA A 84 35.34 11.27 14.27
CA ALA A 84 36.10 10.70 13.16
C ALA A 84 36.89 9.46 13.60
N LEU A 85 37.24 8.59 12.66
CA LEU A 85 38.31 7.62 12.89
C LEU A 85 39.67 8.34 12.95
N PRO A 86 40.62 7.90 13.81
CA PRO A 86 42.00 8.38 13.76
C PRO A 86 42.59 8.22 12.35
N PHE A 87 43.22 9.26 11.83
CA PHE A 87 43.79 9.26 10.47
C PHE A 87 44.97 8.29 10.33
N SER A 88 45.67 8.01 11.43
CA SER A 88 46.67 6.94 11.53
C SER A 88 46.12 5.54 11.24
N ASP A 89 44.83 5.28 11.48
CA ASP A 89 44.20 3.97 11.27
C ASP A 89 43.71 3.77 9.83
N ARG A 90 44.61 4.05 8.88
CA ARG A 90 44.41 3.82 7.44
C ARG A 90 43.94 2.40 7.11
N PRO A 91 44.43 1.31 7.77
CA PRO A 91 43.94 -0.03 7.52
C PRO A 91 42.43 -0.19 7.81
N ARG A 92 41.93 0.32 8.94
CA ARG A 92 40.48 0.24 9.24
C ARG A 92 39.66 1.11 8.29
N GLN A 93 40.14 2.31 7.95
CA GLN A 93 39.45 3.18 6.98
C GLN A 93 39.28 2.47 5.62
N GLN A 94 40.35 1.83 5.11
CA GLN A 94 40.32 1.07 3.87
C GLN A 94 39.49 -0.23 3.99
N GLN A 95 39.55 -0.92 5.13
CA GLN A 95 38.72 -2.08 5.42
C GLN A 95 37.22 -1.73 5.38
N LEU A 96 36.80 -0.65 6.05
CA LEU A 96 35.40 -0.19 6.06
C LEU A 96 34.94 0.25 4.66
N SER A 97 35.78 0.99 3.93
CA SER A 97 35.50 1.38 2.54
C SER A 97 35.30 0.16 1.63
N THR A 98 36.05 -0.93 1.87
CA THR A 98 35.95 -2.18 1.10
C THR A 98 34.72 -2.99 1.52
N MET A 99 34.51 -3.15 2.84
CA MET A 99 33.43 -3.91 3.45
C MET A 99 32.04 -3.40 3.05
N PHE A 100 31.86 -2.08 3.00
CA PHE A 100 30.61 -1.45 2.58
C PHE A 100 30.58 -1.05 1.09
N GLY A 101 31.57 -1.47 0.30
CA GLY A 101 31.58 -1.29 -1.15
C GLY A 101 31.63 0.16 -1.62
N VAL A 102 32.26 1.07 -0.86
CA VAL A 102 32.31 2.51 -1.15
C VAL A 102 33.24 2.78 -2.33
N ARG A 103 32.66 3.01 -3.52
CA ARG A 103 33.37 3.26 -4.78
C ARG A 103 33.61 4.75 -5.10
N GLY A 104 33.11 5.67 -4.28
CA GLY A 104 33.23 7.11 -4.51
C GLY A 104 32.69 7.92 -3.32
N ILE A 105 33.06 9.21 -3.27
CA ILE A 105 32.76 10.12 -2.17
C ILE A 105 32.08 11.43 -2.66
N PRO A 106 31.24 12.10 -1.85
CA PRO A 106 30.82 11.68 -0.51
C PRO A 106 29.86 10.49 -0.55
N ALA A 107 29.94 9.63 0.46
CA ALA A 107 29.02 8.50 0.68
C ALA A 107 28.67 8.39 2.18
N VAL A 108 27.52 7.80 2.49
CA VAL A 108 27.05 7.58 3.88
C VAL A 108 26.54 6.16 4.00
N VAL A 109 27.01 5.45 5.03
CA VAL A 109 26.53 4.14 5.46
C VAL A 109 25.85 4.32 6.82
N LEU A 110 24.70 3.68 7.05
CA LEU A 110 24.00 3.68 8.33
C LEU A 110 24.13 2.32 9.01
N LEU A 111 24.41 2.34 10.31
CA LEU A 111 24.51 1.18 11.18
C LEU A 111 23.58 1.34 12.39
N ASP A 112 23.19 0.23 13.01
CA ASP A 112 22.58 0.26 14.35
C ASP A 112 23.64 0.41 15.46
N ALA A 113 23.21 0.61 16.70
CA ALA A 113 24.10 0.71 17.86
C ALA A 113 25.03 -0.52 18.07
N SER A 114 24.60 -1.71 17.63
CA SER A 114 25.43 -2.91 17.69
C SER A 114 26.55 -2.89 16.64
N GLY A 115 26.31 -2.26 15.50
CA GLY A 115 27.19 -2.18 14.32
C GLY A 115 26.71 -3.00 13.12
N ARG A 116 25.46 -3.49 13.12
CA ARG A 116 24.84 -4.15 11.95
C ARG A 116 24.48 -3.09 10.90
N LEU A 117 24.53 -3.48 9.63
CA LEU A 117 24.22 -2.62 8.49
C LEU A 117 22.71 -2.34 8.37
N LEU A 118 22.32 -1.07 8.39
CA LEU A 118 20.96 -0.61 8.08
C LEU A 118 20.83 -0.14 6.61
N ASP A 119 21.85 0.55 6.08
CA ASP A 119 21.88 1.02 4.69
C ASP A 119 23.32 1.30 4.23
N SER A 120 23.75 0.76 3.09
CA SER A 120 25.09 0.99 2.52
C SER A 120 25.21 2.21 1.59
N ASN A 121 24.10 2.87 1.26
CA ASN A 121 24.06 4.01 0.32
C ASN A 121 23.06 5.09 0.78
N ALA A 122 23.10 5.46 2.06
CA ALA A 122 22.19 6.41 2.67
C ALA A 122 22.41 7.89 2.27
N ARG A 123 23.39 8.19 1.41
CA ARG A 123 23.76 9.58 1.03
C ARG A 123 22.56 10.45 0.62
N GLY A 124 21.62 9.88 -0.15
CA GLY A 124 20.39 10.59 -0.52
C GLY A 124 19.39 10.68 0.63
N LYS A 125 19.20 9.59 1.37
CA LYS A 125 18.24 9.50 2.48
C LYS A 125 18.56 10.45 3.64
N VAL A 126 19.84 10.69 3.94
CA VAL A 126 20.22 11.67 4.98
C VAL A 126 20.00 13.14 4.58
N MET A 127 19.44 13.41 3.40
CA MET A 127 18.97 14.74 2.96
C MET A 127 17.44 14.82 2.86
N ASP A 128 16.74 13.73 3.19
CA ASP A 128 15.28 13.67 3.19
C ASP A 128 14.70 14.49 4.37
N PRO A 129 13.67 15.33 4.18
CA PRO A 129 13.08 16.12 5.27
C PRO A 129 12.48 15.28 6.41
N GLY A 130 12.14 14.01 6.15
CA GLY A 130 11.65 13.04 7.12
C GLY A 130 12.76 12.26 7.84
N PHE A 131 14.04 12.42 7.48
CA PHE A 131 15.13 11.70 8.14
C PHE A 131 15.24 12.05 9.65
N PRO A 132 15.42 11.06 10.56
CA PRO A 132 15.60 9.62 10.34
C PRO A 132 14.31 8.78 10.35
N LEU A 133 13.12 9.38 10.45
CA LEU A 133 11.84 8.67 10.49
C LEU A 133 11.54 7.90 9.17
N SER A 134 12.18 8.28 8.07
CA SER A 134 12.14 7.60 6.77
C SER A 134 13.07 6.38 6.66
N LEU A 135 13.69 5.92 7.76
CA LEU A 135 14.45 4.67 7.80
C LEU A 135 13.56 3.44 8.03
N PRO A 136 13.85 2.29 7.40
CA PRO A 136 13.16 1.03 7.72
C PRO A 136 13.37 0.66 9.19
N ARG A 137 12.28 0.37 9.91
CA ARG A 137 12.36 -0.06 11.31
C ARG A 137 12.84 -1.51 11.38
N CYS A 138 13.96 -1.74 12.04
CA CYS A 138 14.37 -3.08 12.46
C CYS A 138 13.87 -3.29 13.89
N ILE A 139 12.69 -3.88 14.07
CA ILE A 139 12.10 -4.16 15.39
C ILE A 139 12.46 -5.57 15.81
N ASP A 140 12.82 -5.75 17.08
CA ASP A 140 13.00 -7.07 17.68
C ASP A 140 11.63 -7.64 18.05
N LEU A 141 11.35 -8.86 17.58
CA LEU A 141 10.01 -9.46 17.58
C LEU A 141 9.63 -10.14 18.91
N ALA A 142 10.42 -9.90 19.96
CA ALA A 142 10.43 -10.71 21.17
C ALA A 142 9.36 -10.34 22.22
N ALA A 143 8.55 -9.27 22.07
CA ALA A 143 7.68 -8.82 23.16
C ALA A 143 6.42 -7.97 22.79
N ALA A 144 5.47 -8.53 22.01
CA ALA A 144 4.03 -8.56 22.37
C ALA A 144 3.21 -9.52 21.46
N GLU A 145 1.99 -9.86 21.90
CA GLU A 145 1.18 -10.99 21.39
C GLU A 145 0.13 -10.65 20.30
N LEU A 146 -0.48 -11.72 19.73
CA LEU A 146 -1.46 -11.71 18.63
C LEU A 146 -2.41 -12.94 18.66
N PRO A 147 -3.67 -12.81 18.19
CA PRO A 147 -4.70 -13.86 18.33
C PRO A 147 -4.67 -15.00 17.28
N GLU A 148 -5.30 -16.11 17.65
CA GLU A 148 -5.21 -17.47 17.09
C GLU A 148 -6.10 -17.82 15.86
N PRO A 149 -5.81 -18.94 15.14
CA PRO A 149 -6.69 -19.57 14.14
C PRO A 149 -7.66 -20.63 14.73
N GLN A 150 -8.52 -21.22 13.88
CA GLN A 150 -9.49 -22.27 14.27
C GLN A 150 -9.28 -23.59 13.51
N GLY A 151 -9.40 -24.72 14.21
CA GLY A 151 -9.27 -26.09 13.68
C GLY A 151 -7.90 -26.71 13.96
N SER A 152 -7.85 -28.05 14.08
CA SER A 152 -6.63 -28.79 14.47
C SER A 152 -5.44 -28.59 13.53
N VAL A 153 -4.24 -28.54 14.11
CA VAL A 153 -2.97 -28.26 13.42
C VAL A 153 -1.96 -29.35 13.77
N GLN A 154 -1.24 -29.85 12.76
CA GLN A 154 -0.06 -30.70 12.97
C GLN A 154 1.21 -29.85 12.98
N LEU A 155 2.04 -30.05 14.01
CA LEU A 155 3.27 -29.30 14.29
C LEU A 155 4.46 -30.26 14.42
N LEU A 156 5.38 -30.18 13.46
CA LEU A 156 6.66 -30.90 13.50
C LEU A 156 7.67 -30.10 14.34
N LEU A 157 7.98 -30.59 15.54
CA LEU A 157 8.84 -29.94 16.53
C LEU A 157 10.22 -30.62 16.57
N ARG A 158 11.27 -29.89 16.18
CA ARG A 158 12.66 -30.38 16.16
C ARG A 158 13.48 -29.76 17.29
N HIS A 159 13.83 -30.54 18.32
CA HIS A 159 14.58 -30.08 19.50
C HIS A 159 15.80 -30.95 19.80
N GLN A 160 16.94 -30.32 20.10
CA GLN A 160 18.24 -30.96 20.37
C GLN A 160 18.69 -32.01 19.32
N GLY A 161 18.20 -31.90 18.09
CA GLY A 161 18.51 -32.80 16.98
C GLY A 161 17.55 -33.99 16.80
N ALA A 162 16.57 -34.16 17.68
CA ALA A 162 15.46 -35.10 17.53
C ALA A 162 14.22 -34.39 16.95
N GLU A 163 13.31 -35.16 16.34
CA GLU A 163 12.04 -34.69 15.78
C GLU A 163 10.85 -35.35 16.47
N TYR A 164 9.77 -34.58 16.62
CA TYR A 164 8.54 -34.97 17.26
C TYR A 164 7.37 -34.39 16.47
N ASP A 165 6.51 -35.24 15.92
CA ASP A 165 5.20 -34.83 15.39
C ASP A 165 4.22 -34.66 16.55
N ILE A 166 3.53 -33.52 16.60
CA ILE A 166 2.49 -33.21 17.58
C ILE A 166 1.25 -32.73 16.85
N GLU A 167 0.09 -33.30 17.15
CA GLU A 167 -1.21 -32.89 16.64
C GLU A 167 -1.96 -32.16 17.76
N CYS A 168 -2.44 -30.94 17.51
CA CYS A 168 -3.10 -30.11 18.52
C CYS A 168 -4.42 -29.50 18.04
N GLU A 169 -5.37 -29.33 18.95
CA GLU A 169 -6.58 -28.53 18.76
C GLU A 169 -6.38 -27.14 19.39
N PRO A 170 -6.55 -26.02 18.67
CA PRO A 170 -6.37 -24.67 19.24
C PRO A 170 -7.23 -24.41 20.49
N SER A 171 -8.39 -25.06 20.61
CA SER A 171 -9.26 -24.96 21.78
C SER A 171 -8.65 -25.47 23.10
N GLU A 172 -7.50 -26.15 23.08
CA GLU A 172 -6.79 -26.59 24.29
C GLU A 172 -5.86 -25.51 24.89
N GLY A 173 -5.82 -24.30 24.31
CA GLY A 173 -5.22 -23.11 24.93
C GLY A 173 -3.72 -22.95 24.69
N TRP A 174 -3.31 -22.93 23.41
CA TRP A 174 -1.92 -22.78 22.98
C TRP A 174 -1.77 -21.63 21.96
N GLU A 175 -1.37 -20.46 22.43
CA GLU A 175 -1.25 -19.25 21.58
C GLU A 175 -0.15 -19.36 20.52
N MET A 176 -0.47 -19.00 19.27
CA MET A 176 0.43 -19.13 18.12
C MET A 176 0.71 -17.77 17.43
N LEU A 177 1.86 -17.18 17.76
CA LEU A 177 2.17 -15.75 17.57
C LEU A 177 2.86 -15.39 16.23
N ARG A 178 2.12 -15.37 15.11
CA ARG A 178 2.61 -14.95 13.76
C ARG A 178 3.79 -15.79 13.19
N MET A 179 4.22 -15.52 11.94
CA MET A 179 5.19 -16.31 11.09
C MET A 179 5.90 -15.36 10.05
N GLN A 180 6.42 -15.57 8.80
CA GLN A 180 6.44 -14.56 7.62
C GLN A 180 6.79 -15.05 6.17
N ILE A 181 5.95 -14.76 5.16
CA ILE A 181 6.28 -14.93 3.73
C ILE A 181 7.24 -13.82 3.29
N TYR A 182 8.53 -14.14 3.29
CA TYR A 182 9.46 -13.56 2.33
C TYR A 182 9.60 -14.52 1.15
N SER A 183 9.25 -14.07 -0.07
CA SER A 183 9.68 -14.76 -1.29
C SER A 183 11.13 -14.36 -1.56
N MET A 184 12.09 -15.16 -1.08
CA MET A 184 13.52 -14.85 -1.12
C MET A 184 14.19 -15.23 -2.45
N ILE A 185 13.89 -14.52 -3.54
CA ILE A 185 14.73 -14.47 -4.76
C ILE A 185 14.77 -13.02 -5.28
N ASP A 186 15.96 -12.53 -5.63
CA ASP A 186 16.17 -11.23 -6.30
C ASP A 186 15.52 -11.17 -7.69
N VAL A 187 14.82 -10.07 -8.00
CA VAL A 187 14.36 -9.75 -9.37
C VAL A 187 15.43 -8.90 -10.08
N PRO A 188 16.07 -9.39 -11.15
CA PRO A 188 17.13 -8.64 -11.84
C PRO A 188 16.64 -7.34 -12.48
N SER A 189 17.46 -6.29 -12.43
CA SER A 189 17.10 -4.93 -12.85
C SER A 189 16.70 -4.76 -14.33
N GLU A 190 17.04 -5.71 -15.20
CA GLU A 190 16.55 -5.70 -16.59
C GLU A 190 15.07 -6.09 -16.73
N GLN A 191 14.53 -6.93 -15.84
CA GLN A 191 13.12 -7.33 -15.90
C GLN A 191 12.15 -6.18 -15.57
N LEU A 192 12.57 -5.21 -14.76
CA LEU A 192 11.78 -4.01 -14.42
C LEU A 192 11.32 -3.22 -15.67
N LYS A 193 12.10 -3.27 -16.76
CA LYS A 193 11.78 -2.58 -18.02
C LYS A 193 10.64 -3.24 -18.80
N LEU A 194 10.42 -4.55 -18.66
CA LEU A 194 9.36 -5.26 -19.41
C LEU A 194 7.96 -5.04 -18.84
N PHE A 195 7.83 -4.65 -17.56
CA PHE A 195 6.53 -4.53 -16.88
C PHE A 195 5.95 -3.10 -16.87
N GLY A 196 6.53 -2.17 -17.62
CA GLY A 196 6.10 -0.76 -17.65
C GLY A 196 6.38 0.03 -16.35
N LEU A 197 6.97 -0.61 -15.32
CA LEU A 197 7.35 0.00 -14.04
C LEU A 197 8.63 0.83 -14.16
N GLY A 198 8.59 1.82 -15.05
CA GLY A 198 9.68 2.75 -15.39
C GLY A 198 9.62 4.10 -14.65
N LEU A 199 8.83 4.23 -13.57
CA LEU A 199 8.83 5.44 -12.74
C LEU A 199 10.09 5.50 -11.85
N PRO A 200 10.66 6.69 -11.61
CA PRO A 200 11.78 6.85 -10.68
C PRO A 200 11.41 6.40 -9.25
N LYS A 201 12.39 5.89 -8.49
CA LYS A 201 12.21 5.64 -7.05
C LYS A 201 11.85 6.94 -6.34
N GLY A 202 10.58 7.08 -5.99
CA GLY A 202 9.97 8.33 -5.49
C GLY A 202 8.44 8.35 -5.50
N GLN A 203 7.78 7.40 -6.19
CA GLN A 203 6.33 7.19 -6.10
C GLN A 203 6.02 5.70 -5.85
N LEU A 204 5.79 5.36 -4.58
CA LEU A 204 5.13 4.12 -4.14
C LEU A 204 4.53 4.33 -2.73
N ASP A 205 3.78 5.43 -2.57
CA ASP A 205 2.97 5.74 -1.38
C ASP A 205 1.58 5.05 -1.42
N GLU A 206 1.33 4.20 -2.42
CA GLU A 206 0.03 3.57 -2.64
C GLU A 206 -0.20 2.39 -1.69
N SER A 207 -1.10 2.61 -0.72
CA SER A 207 -1.68 1.60 0.16
C SER A 207 -2.63 0.66 -0.62
N VAL A 208 -2.07 -0.25 -1.43
CA VAL A 208 -2.85 -1.24 -2.18
C VAL A 208 -3.79 -2.01 -1.24
N PRO A 209 -5.13 -1.94 -1.43
CA PRO A 209 -6.08 -2.57 -0.51
C PRO A 209 -5.84 -4.07 -0.38
N LEU A 210 -5.96 -4.64 0.83
CA LEU A 210 -5.59 -6.03 1.12
C LEU A 210 -6.13 -7.05 0.09
N PRO A 211 -7.39 -6.99 -0.40
CA PRO A 211 -7.85 -7.91 -1.45
C PRO A 211 -7.19 -7.70 -2.82
N ARG A 212 -6.91 -6.44 -3.21
CA ARG A 212 -6.21 -6.09 -4.47
C ARG A 212 -4.72 -6.47 -4.37
N ALA A 213 -4.14 -6.41 -3.17
CA ALA A 213 -2.80 -6.90 -2.84
C ALA A 213 -2.74 -8.43 -2.73
N LEU A 214 -3.79 -9.10 -2.25
CA LEU A 214 -3.87 -10.56 -2.18
C LEU A 214 -4.09 -11.16 -3.57
N ALA A 215 -4.97 -10.57 -4.39
CA ALA A 215 -5.16 -10.97 -5.78
C ALA A 215 -3.86 -10.77 -6.59
N ARG A 216 -3.27 -9.56 -6.56
CA ARG A 216 -1.95 -9.32 -7.16
C ARG A 216 -0.85 -10.18 -6.53
N GLY A 217 -0.98 -10.56 -5.26
CA GLY A 217 -0.01 -11.37 -4.52
C GLY A 217 -0.07 -12.86 -4.88
N ILE A 218 -1.26 -13.41 -5.10
CA ILE A 218 -1.49 -14.79 -5.58
C ILE A 218 -1.12 -14.88 -7.07
N GLU A 219 -1.55 -13.90 -7.86
CA GLU A 219 -1.14 -13.73 -9.26
C GLU A 219 0.38 -13.56 -9.39
N ALA A 220 1.01 -12.83 -8.45
CA ALA A 220 2.47 -12.74 -8.39
C ALA A 220 3.11 -14.02 -7.84
N GLN A 221 2.55 -14.73 -6.86
CA GLN A 221 3.13 -15.96 -6.32
C GLN A 221 3.12 -17.12 -7.33
N LYS A 222 2.07 -17.23 -8.17
CA LYS A 222 2.08 -18.08 -9.38
C LYS A 222 3.28 -17.78 -10.30
N HIS A 223 3.89 -16.59 -10.19
CA HIS A 223 4.90 -16.06 -11.10
C HIS A 223 6.25 -15.66 -10.47
N SER A 224 6.40 -15.64 -9.14
CA SER A 224 7.58 -15.12 -8.42
C SER A 224 8.49 -16.21 -7.87
N GLY A 225 7.93 -17.37 -7.51
CA GLY A 225 8.70 -18.56 -7.13
C GLY A 225 9.26 -19.35 -8.32
N LEU A 226 9.14 -18.84 -9.54
CA LEU A 226 9.50 -19.56 -10.76
C LEU A 226 10.92 -19.25 -11.22
N GLN A 227 11.78 -20.26 -11.26
CA GLN A 227 13.15 -20.16 -11.76
C GLN A 227 13.26 -20.65 -13.22
N LEU A 228 14.22 -20.13 -13.97
CA LEU A 228 14.60 -20.67 -15.27
C LEU A 228 15.48 -21.90 -15.08
N ALA A 229 15.10 -23.03 -15.69
CA ALA A 229 15.82 -24.30 -15.61
C ALA A 229 17.25 -24.23 -16.20
N LYS A 230 17.50 -23.31 -17.14
CA LYS A 230 18.77 -23.15 -17.87
C LYS A 230 19.22 -24.46 -18.53
N VAL A 231 18.27 -25.16 -19.15
CA VAL A 231 18.54 -26.49 -19.75
C VAL A 231 19.70 -26.37 -20.74
N PRO A 232 20.78 -27.15 -20.60
CA PRO A 232 21.98 -27.00 -21.42
C PRO A 232 21.75 -27.46 -22.87
N LEU A 233 22.69 -27.14 -23.77
CA LEU A 233 22.52 -27.37 -25.22
C LEU A 233 22.49 -28.85 -25.62
N ASP A 234 23.16 -29.72 -24.87
CA ASP A 234 23.21 -31.17 -25.03
C ASP A 234 21.99 -31.91 -24.46
N ALA A 235 21.29 -31.30 -23.50
CA ALA A 235 20.01 -31.77 -22.95
C ALA A 235 18.78 -31.34 -23.78
N ARG A 236 18.98 -30.92 -25.04
CA ARG A 236 17.91 -30.47 -25.95
C ARG A 236 17.79 -31.38 -27.17
N ARG A 237 16.57 -31.56 -27.66
CA ARG A 237 16.22 -32.34 -28.87
C ARG A 237 15.22 -31.56 -29.71
N ALA A 238 15.12 -31.92 -30.98
CA ALA A 238 14.16 -31.35 -31.91
C ALA A 238 13.66 -32.41 -32.89
N SER A 239 12.46 -32.21 -33.42
CA SER A 239 11.92 -32.97 -34.56
C SER A 239 12.84 -32.92 -35.78
N SER A 240 13.43 -31.76 -36.03
CA SER A 240 14.35 -31.49 -37.15
C SER A 240 15.19 -30.23 -36.86
N SER A 241 16.26 -30.01 -37.61
CA SER A 241 16.96 -28.71 -37.67
C SER A 241 17.28 -28.35 -39.12
N TRP A 242 17.24 -27.06 -39.46
CA TRP A 242 17.25 -26.56 -40.85
C TRP A 242 18.30 -27.21 -41.78
N ASN A 243 19.54 -27.42 -41.33
CA ASN A 243 20.62 -28.09 -42.10
C ASN A 243 21.06 -29.44 -41.50
N ASP A 244 20.26 -30.09 -40.65
CA ASP A 244 20.70 -31.18 -39.76
C ASP A 244 21.86 -30.78 -38.81
N ASP A 245 21.98 -29.48 -38.50
CA ASP A 245 22.90 -28.94 -37.50
C ASP A 245 22.62 -29.62 -36.13
N LYS A 246 23.66 -30.10 -35.44
CA LYS A 246 23.55 -30.81 -34.15
C LYS A 246 23.17 -29.84 -33.01
N PRO A 247 22.65 -30.33 -31.86
CA PRO A 247 22.40 -29.47 -30.70
C PRO A 247 23.62 -28.62 -30.33
N GLY A 248 23.44 -27.30 -30.26
CA GLY A 248 24.54 -26.34 -30.07
C GLY A 248 25.21 -25.79 -31.34
N GLU A 249 24.92 -26.32 -32.53
CA GLU A 249 25.39 -25.81 -33.82
C GLU A 249 24.32 -24.91 -34.48
N ARG A 250 24.72 -23.73 -34.98
CA ARG A 250 23.94 -22.84 -35.88
C ARG A 250 22.43 -22.76 -35.60
N HIS A 251 21.61 -23.52 -36.35
CA HIS A 251 20.13 -23.53 -36.31
C HIS A 251 19.56 -24.47 -35.25
N HIS A 252 20.36 -24.88 -34.28
CA HIS A 252 20.01 -25.73 -33.15
C HIS A 252 20.49 -25.13 -31.81
N THR A 253 20.74 -23.81 -31.78
CA THR A 253 21.13 -23.04 -30.60
C THR A 253 19.90 -22.39 -29.94
N GLY A 254 18.92 -23.19 -29.54
CA GLY A 254 17.62 -22.70 -29.05
C GLY A 254 17.56 -22.23 -27.58
N THR A 255 18.67 -21.77 -26.99
CA THR A 255 18.71 -21.21 -25.62
C THR A 255 18.34 -19.72 -25.59
N LEU A 256 17.93 -19.16 -24.46
CA LEU A 256 17.48 -17.75 -24.38
C LEU A 256 18.63 -16.71 -24.47
N ASP A 257 19.87 -17.14 -24.27
CA ASP A 257 21.09 -16.34 -24.29
C ASP A 257 21.80 -16.33 -25.65
N SER A 258 21.48 -17.26 -26.56
CA SER A 258 22.05 -17.35 -27.90
C SER A 258 21.53 -16.25 -28.84
N ALA A 259 22.33 -15.90 -29.85
CA ALA A 259 21.96 -14.95 -30.89
C ALA A 259 21.14 -15.59 -32.04
N SER A 260 21.51 -16.82 -32.43
CA SER A 260 20.74 -17.67 -33.34
C SER A 260 19.67 -18.45 -32.57
N ALA A 261 18.84 -19.24 -33.25
CA ALA A 261 17.71 -19.97 -32.65
C ALA A 261 17.73 -21.45 -33.04
N TRP A 262 16.86 -22.25 -32.42
CA TRP A 262 16.40 -23.46 -33.09
C TRP A 262 15.53 -23.07 -34.28
N CYS A 263 15.74 -23.68 -35.45
CA CYS A 263 14.92 -23.52 -36.65
C CYS A 263 14.60 -24.90 -37.23
N ALA A 264 13.31 -25.23 -37.36
CA ALA A 264 12.87 -26.50 -37.93
C ALA A 264 13.17 -26.59 -39.45
N LYS A 265 13.13 -27.79 -40.02
CA LYS A 265 13.13 -27.96 -41.48
C LYS A 265 11.86 -27.41 -42.10
N LYS A 266 11.92 -27.04 -43.39
CA LYS A 266 10.78 -26.50 -44.14
C LYS A 266 9.73 -27.58 -44.43
N GLU A 267 10.18 -28.83 -44.47
CA GLU A 267 9.41 -30.04 -44.74
C GLU A 267 8.81 -30.66 -43.46
N ASP A 268 9.12 -30.09 -42.29
CA ASP A 268 8.63 -30.56 -40.99
C ASP A 268 7.21 -30.03 -40.73
N CYS A 269 6.21 -30.90 -40.94
CA CYS A 269 4.80 -30.57 -40.81
C CYS A 269 4.27 -30.63 -39.36
N ASN A 270 5.05 -31.14 -38.40
CA ASN A 270 4.67 -31.18 -36.98
C ASN A 270 5.90 -30.94 -36.08
N PRO A 271 6.49 -29.74 -36.17
CA PRO A 271 7.76 -29.46 -35.53
C PRO A 271 7.61 -29.43 -34.00
N TRP A 272 8.64 -29.88 -33.27
CA TRP A 272 8.69 -29.78 -31.81
C TRP A 272 10.11 -29.52 -31.30
N TYR A 273 10.20 -28.83 -30.16
CA TYR A 273 11.44 -28.60 -29.43
C TYR A 273 11.32 -29.15 -28.01
N GLN A 274 12.23 -30.07 -27.65
CA GLN A 274 12.20 -30.78 -26.38
C GLN A 274 13.37 -30.36 -25.50
N LEU A 275 13.08 -30.16 -24.22
CA LEU A 275 14.02 -29.81 -23.17
C LEU A 275 13.96 -30.93 -22.11
N ASP A 276 15.10 -31.56 -21.84
CA ASP A 276 15.26 -32.54 -20.75
C ASP A 276 15.75 -31.82 -19.48
N LEU A 277 15.00 -31.94 -18.38
CA LEU A 277 15.32 -31.38 -17.07
C LEU A 277 16.28 -32.27 -16.26
N GLY A 278 16.70 -33.41 -16.80
CA GLY A 278 17.59 -34.39 -16.18
C GLY A 278 16.91 -35.29 -15.14
N GLU A 279 15.97 -34.72 -14.38
CA GLU A 279 15.12 -35.37 -13.39
C GLU A 279 13.69 -34.82 -13.47
N VAL A 280 12.74 -35.46 -12.78
CA VAL A 280 11.35 -34.99 -12.71
C VAL A 280 11.28 -33.77 -11.81
N GLN A 281 10.82 -32.62 -12.33
CA GLN A 281 10.75 -31.35 -11.60
C GLN A 281 9.36 -30.71 -11.76
N ASN A 282 9.07 -29.71 -10.92
CA ASN A 282 7.75 -29.06 -10.87
C ASN A 282 7.64 -27.96 -11.94
N VAL A 283 7.16 -28.31 -13.13
CA VAL A 283 7.11 -27.44 -14.32
C VAL A 283 5.88 -26.52 -14.25
N ALA A 284 6.12 -25.22 -14.17
CA ALA A 284 5.09 -24.18 -14.15
C ALA A 284 4.82 -23.54 -15.51
N GLY A 285 5.68 -23.76 -16.51
CA GLY A 285 5.52 -23.19 -17.84
C GLY A 285 6.82 -23.12 -18.64
N VAL A 286 6.83 -22.24 -19.65
CA VAL A 286 7.98 -22.01 -20.54
C VAL A 286 8.17 -20.52 -20.86
N MET A 287 9.41 -20.12 -21.12
CA MET A 287 9.75 -18.82 -21.69
C MET A 287 10.25 -19.02 -23.12
N LEU A 288 9.70 -18.27 -24.07
CA LEU A 288 10.09 -18.30 -25.50
C LEU A 288 10.56 -16.92 -25.96
N ALA A 289 11.49 -16.88 -26.90
CA ALA A 289 11.98 -15.66 -27.53
C ALA A 289 12.18 -15.81 -29.04
N ALA A 290 12.05 -14.70 -29.77
CA ALA A 290 12.38 -14.61 -31.19
C ALA A 290 13.88 -14.83 -31.46
N ARG A 291 14.22 -15.21 -32.69
CA ARG A 291 15.59 -15.19 -33.23
C ARG A 291 16.08 -13.73 -33.33
N LEU A 292 17.36 -13.46 -32.99
CA LEU A 292 17.88 -12.08 -32.91
C LEU A 292 18.60 -11.60 -34.17
N ASP A 293 19.29 -12.49 -34.89
CA ASP A 293 20.02 -12.17 -36.12
C ASP A 293 19.12 -12.06 -37.36
N VAL A 294 17.97 -12.73 -37.35
CA VAL A 294 16.96 -12.70 -38.42
C VAL A 294 15.57 -12.66 -37.79
N GLY A 295 14.67 -11.81 -38.31
CA GLY A 295 13.27 -11.72 -37.87
C GLY A 295 12.44 -12.96 -38.21
N GLN A 296 12.64 -14.04 -37.45
CA GLN A 296 11.92 -15.30 -37.53
C GLN A 296 11.49 -15.72 -36.12
N TRP A 297 10.22 -16.01 -35.90
CA TRP A 297 9.72 -16.43 -34.58
C TRP A 297 8.40 -17.19 -34.65
N VAL A 298 8.20 -18.13 -33.72
CA VAL A 298 6.89 -18.75 -33.45
C VAL A 298 5.91 -17.73 -32.89
N THR A 299 4.70 -17.66 -33.44
CA THR A 299 3.64 -16.70 -33.06
C THR A 299 2.55 -17.32 -32.20
N ARG A 300 2.39 -18.65 -32.19
CA ARG A 300 1.59 -19.42 -31.21
C ARG A 300 2.13 -20.83 -31.05
N PHE A 301 1.93 -21.43 -29.88
CA PHE A 301 2.40 -22.78 -29.56
C PHE A 301 1.53 -23.49 -28.52
N ARG A 302 1.75 -24.79 -28.33
CA ARG A 302 1.24 -25.59 -27.20
C ARG A 302 2.41 -26.19 -26.44
N VAL A 303 2.14 -26.74 -25.25
CA VAL A 303 3.15 -27.42 -24.42
C VAL A 303 2.66 -28.81 -24.05
N GLU A 304 3.52 -29.80 -24.22
CA GLU A 304 3.32 -31.18 -23.74
C GLU A 304 4.42 -31.54 -22.73
N LEU A 305 4.07 -32.42 -21.79
CA LEU A 305 4.88 -32.84 -20.65
C LEU A 305 5.01 -34.36 -20.60
N SER A 306 6.14 -34.88 -20.13
CA SER A 306 6.33 -36.31 -19.85
C SER A 306 7.44 -36.57 -18.83
N ASP A 307 7.41 -37.75 -18.20
CA ASP A 307 8.52 -38.29 -17.40
C ASP A 307 9.48 -39.17 -18.23
N SER A 308 9.19 -39.37 -19.52
CA SER A 308 9.88 -40.29 -20.44
C SER A 308 10.24 -39.59 -21.76
N GLU A 309 11.44 -39.86 -22.31
CA GLU A 309 11.96 -39.16 -23.51
C GLU A 309 11.08 -39.38 -24.76
N ASP A 310 10.44 -40.56 -24.84
CA ASP A 310 9.52 -40.95 -25.92
C ASP A 310 8.04 -40.75 -25.58
N GLY A 311 7.69 -40.54 -24.30
CA GLY A 311 6.32 -40.42 -23.80
C GLY A 311 5.85 -41.58 -22.91
N PRO A 312 4.55 -41.64 -22.54
CA PRO A 312 3.42 -40.87 -23.08
C PRO A 312 3.49 -39.37 -22.77
N TRP A 313 2.85 -38.56 -23.61
CA TRP A 313 2.84 -37.10 -23.51
C TRP A 313 1.48 -36.58 -23.08
N THR A 314 1.47 -35.70 -22.10
CA THR A 314 0.28 -35.05 -21.53
C THR A 314 0.27 -33.57 -21.93
N PRO A 315 -0.82 -33.04 -22.51
CA PRO A 315 -0.90 -31.63 -22.86
C PRO A 315 -1.11 -30.76 -21.61
N ALA A 316 -0.34 -29.68 -21.47
CA ALA A 316 -0.50 -28.72 -20.38
C ALA A 316 -1.73 -27.81 -20.61
N ASP A 317 -2.34 -27.29 -19.52
CA ASP A 317 -3.58 -26.51 -19.53
C ASP A 317 -4.66 -27.14 -20.47
N ASP A 318 -4.89 -28.46 -20.37
CA ASP A 318 -5.86 -29.21 -21.17
C ASP A 318 -5.70 -29.06 -22.71
N GLY A 319 -4.48 -28.75 -23.18
CA GLY A 319 -4.18 -28.53 -24.60
C GLY A 319 -4.27 -27.07 -25.07
N ARG A 320 -4.23 -26.12 -24.14
CA ARG A 320 -4.26 -24.68 -24.39
C ARG A 320 -3.21 -24.22 -25.40
N GLU A 321 -3.62 -23.24 -26.22
CA GLU A 321 -2.78 -22.55 -27.18
C GLU A 321 -2.28 -21.22 -26.62
N PHE A 322 -0.96 -21.10 -26.46
CA PHE A 322 -0.28 -19.94 -25.91
C PHE A 322 0.16 -18.97 -27.03
N ALA A 323 0.14 -17.67 -26.72
CA ALA A 323 0.69 -16.65 -27.60
C ALA A 323 2.23 -16.72 -27.63
N GLY A 324 2.82 -16.62 -28.83
CA GLY A 324 4.27 -16.60 -29.02
C GLY A 324 4.92 -15.24 -28.73
N PRO A 325 6.27 -15.18 -28.72
CA PRO A 325 7.01 -13.93 -28.59
C PRO A 325 6.77 -12.95 -29.76
N SER A 326 7.25 -11.72 -29.60
CA SER A 326 7.44 -10.78 -30.71
C SER A 326 8.93 -10.65 -31.05
N TYR A 327 9.25 -10.05 -32.20
CA TYR A 327 10.65 -9.77 -32.55
C TYR A 327 11.41 -8.97 -31.48
N ALA A 328 10.73 -8.05 -30.80
CA ALA A 328 11.34 -7.15 -29.82
C ALA A 328 11.21 -7.62 -28.36
N SER A 329 10.48 -8.71 -28.08
CA SER A 329 10.21 -9.14 -26.69
C SER A 329 9.93 -10.65 -26.57
N PRO A 330 10.56 -11.35 -25.60
CA PRO A 330 10.19 -12.71 -25.26
C PRO A 330 8.77 -12.76 -24.66
N VAL A 331 8.17 -13.94 -24.68
CA VAL A 331 6.92 -14.26 -23.97
C VAL A 331 7.19 -15.22 -22.83
N ARG A 332 6.41 -15.08 -21.76
CA ARG A 332 6.40 -15.97 -20.61
C ARG A 332 5.03 -16.64 -20.56
N ALA A 333 4.97 -17.94 -20.83
CA ALA A 333 3.74 -18.72 -20.76
C ALA A 333 3.77 -19.57 -19.49
N VAL A 334 2.82 -19.34 -18.59
CA VAL A 334 2.66 -20.07 -17.33
C VAL A 334 1.32 -20.79 -17.36
N PHE A 335 1.28 -21.97 -16.76
CA PHE A 335 0.10 -22.82 -16.73
C PHE A 335 -0.95 -22.26 -15.76
N GLU A 336 -2.17 -22.04 -16.24
CA GLU A 336 -3.29 -21.53 -15.43
C GLU A 336 -3.79 -22.58 -14.44
N ASN A 337 -3.79 -23.86 -14.86
CA ASN A 337 -4.18 -25.01 -14.05
C ASN A 337 -3.17 -25.34 -12.93
N GLY A 338 -2.02 -24.66 -12.88
CA GLY A 338 -0.94 -24.89 -11.91
C GLY A 338 0.25 -25.65 -12.50
N SER A 339 1.30 -25.79 -11.69
CA SER A 339 2.52 -26.49 -12.07
C SER A 339 2.35 -28.01 -11.97
N GLN A 340 3.05 -28.74 -12.83
CA GLN A 340 2.90 -30.17 -13.05
C GLN A 340 4.27 -30.84 -12.99
N LEU A 341 4.34 -32.04 -12.39
CA LEU A 341 5.56 -32.84 -12.42
C LEU A 341 5.84 -33.34 -13.83
N ALA A 342 7.05 -33.10 -14.32
CA ALA A 342 7.55 -33.64 -15.58
C ALA A 342 9.09 -33.62 -15.59
N ARG A 343 9.71 -34.54 -16.34
CA ARG A 343 11.15 -34.44 -16.69
C ARG A 343 11.38 -33.78 -18.04
N PHE A 344 10.51 -34.04 -19.02
CA PHE A 344 10.67 -33.58 -20.38
C PHE A 344 9.54 -32.62 -20.75
N VAL A 345 9.91 -31.50 -21.39
CA VAL A 345 8.98 -30.45 -21.83
C VAL A 345 9.11 -30.28 -23.34
N ARG A 346 8.00 -30.44 -24.07
CA ARG A 346 7.91 -30.20 -25.51
C ARG A 346 7.15 -28.91 -25.80
N VAL A 347 7.79 -28.00 -26.54
CA VAL A 347 7.16 -26.85 -27.16
C VAL A 347 6.74 -27.22 -28.58
N LEU A 348 5.47 -27.01 -28.91
CA LEU A 348 4.82 -27.40 -30.17
C LEU A 348 4.34 -26.15 -30.93
N PRO A 349 5.10 -25.60 -31.90
CA PRO A 349 4.69 -24.46 -32.69
C PRO A 349 3.42 -24.71 -33.51
N VAL A 350 2.41 -23.85 -33.32
CA VAL A 350 1.15 -23.87 -34.09
C VAL A 350 1.18 -22.87 -35.25
N SER A 351 1.91 -21.76 -35.10
CA SER A 351 2.10 -20.77 -36.17
C SER A 351 3.40 -19.99 -35.98
N HIS A 352 3.94 -19.40 -37.06
CA HIS A 352 5.18 -18.64 -37.04
C HIS A 352 5.21 -17.48 -38.03
N GLN A 353 5.99 -16.44 -37.74
CA GLN A 353 6.33 -15.37 -38.66
C GLN A 353 7.61 -15.70 -39.43
N ASN A 354 7.54 -15.61 -40.76
CA ASN A 354 8.60 -15.87 -41.74
C ASN A 354 9.12 -17.33 -41.79
N HIS A 355 9.51 -17.92 -40.66
CA HIS A 355 9.97 -19.31 -40.55
C HIS A 355 9.82 -19.82 -39.10
N CYS A 356 9.74 -21.14 -38.93
CA CYS A 356 9.57 -21.79 -37.62
C CYS A 356 10.86 -21.75 -36.80
N SER A 357 11.09 -20.63 -36.10
CA SER A 357 12.26 -20.41 -35.27
C SER A 357 11.88 -20.02 -33.83
N LEU A 358 12.60 -20.52 -32.83
CA LEU A 358 12.46 -20.07 -31.44
C LEU A 358 13.73 -20.31 -30.61
N ARG A 359 13.84 -19.51 -29.56
CA ARG A 359 14.70 -19.76 -28.39
C ARG A 359 13.79 -20.03 -27.19
N ALA A 360 14.11 -20.99 -26.32
CA ALA A 360 13.24 -21.35 -25.20
C ALA A 360 14.00 -21.85 -23.97
N ASP A 361 13.34 -21.79 -22.82
CA ASP A 361 13.75 -22.46 -21.57
C ASP A 361 12.54 -22.72 -20.67
N VAL A 362 12.68 -23.63 -19.70
CA VAL A 362 11.57 -24.07 -18.82
C VAL A 362 11.47 -23.18 -17.57
N LEU A 363 10.24 -22.94 -17.10
CA LEU A 363 9.92 -22.29 -15.83
C LEU A 363 9.57 -23.35 -14.77
N LEU A 364 10.33 -23.38 -13.67
CA LEU A 364 10.19 -24.37 -12.58
C LEU A 364 9.69 -23.71 -11.30
N ALA A 365 8.67 -24.26 -10.66
CA ALA A 365 8.16 -23.80 -9.37
C ALA A 365 9.01 -24.30 -8.20
N ALA A 366 9.39 -23.40 -7.30
CA ALA A 366 10.02 -23.76 -6.03
C ALA A 366 8.98 -24.29 -5.01
N GLY A 367 8.69 -25.60 -5.04
CA GLY A 367 7.83 -26.24 -4.04
C GLY A 367 7.41 -27.68 -4.37
N ASP A 368 6.98 -28.39 -3.32
CA ASP A 368 6.28 -29.68 -3.34
C ASP A 368 4.84 -29.47 -3.88
N PRO A 369 4.41 -30.17 -4.94
CA PRO A 369 3.12 -29.89 -5.60
C PRO A 369 1.89 -30.32 -4.79
N ASP A 370 2.02 -31.31 -3.90
CA ASP A 370 0.89 -31.81 -3.07
C ASP A 370 0.70 -30.99 -1.79
N LYS A 371 1.60 -30.04 -1.47
CA LYS A 371 1.45 -29.14 -0.33
C LYS A 371 0.87 -27.79 -0.75
N PRO A 372 -0.17 -27.29 -0.07
CA PRO A 372 -0.56 -25.88 -0.22
C PRO A 372 0.63 -24.98 0.17
N PRO A 373 0.78 -23.81 -0.45
CA PRO A 373 1.93 -22.94 -0.21
C PRO A 373 2.01 -22.58 1.28
N VAL A 374 3.18 -22.80 1.88
CA VAL A 374 3.40 -22.49 3.30
C VAL A 374 3.23 -20.99 3.52
N ILE A 375 2.07 -20.60 4.05
CA ILE A 375 1.81 -19.24 4.50
C ILE A 375 2.58 -19.04 5.79
N VAL A 376 3.12 -17.84 5.93
CA VAL A 376 3.91 -17.41 7.06
C VAL A 376 3.60 -15.87 7.18
N ALA A 377 3.36 -15.22 8.34
CA ALA A 377 3.04 -13.77 8.41
C ALA A 377 3.58 -13.00 9.65
N LEU A 378 4.67 -12.19 9.58
CA LEU A 378 5.33 -11.57 10.77
C LEU A 378 4.73 -10.19 10.94
N GLY A 379 4.80 -9.69 12.17
CA GLY A 379 4.51 -8.30 12.43
C GLY A 379 4.91 -7.96 13.84
N ASN A 380 5.56 -6.81 13.94
CA ASN A 380 6.31 -6.34 15.09
C ASN A 380 5.44 -6.09 16.33
N PHE A 381 6.02 -6.39 17.49
CA PHE A 381 5.80 -5.63 18.73
C PHE A 381 7.02 -5.73 19.65
N SER A 382 7.44 -4.58 20.21
CA SER A 382 7.99 -4.45 21.56
C SER A 382 8.21 -2.97 21.89
N ALA A 383 8.19 -2.63 23.18
CA ALA A 383 8.56 -1.29 23.67
C ALA A 383 10.08 -1.11 23.71
N GLY A 384 10.55 0.14 23.66
CA GLY A 384 11.98 0.48 23.61
C GLY A 384 12.49 0.89 22.22
N ASP A 385 11.60 1.38 21.35
CA ASP A 385 11.98 1.97 20.06
C ASP A 385 12.84 3.24 20.30
N PRO A 386 14.10 3.32 19.82
CA PRO A 386 14.95 4.49 20.00
C PRO A 386 14.45 5.76 19.27
N PHE A 387 13.33 5.67 18.56
CA PHE A 387 12.61 6.77 17.94
C PHE A 387 11.31 7.15 18.65
N GLU A 388 10.93 6.52 19.77
CA GLU A 388 9.99 7.13 20.70
C GLU A 388 10.57 8.42 21.30
N PRO A 389 9.76 9.45 21.59
CA PRO A 389 10.22 10.57 22.41
C PRO A 389 10.47 10.04 23.83
N ALA A 390 11.53 10.49 24.50
CA ALA A 390 11.76 10.14 25.90
C ALA A 390 10.64 10.73 26.78
N THR A 391 9.65 9.90 27.10
CA THR A 391 8.52 10.25 27.95
C THR A 391 8.96 10.30 29.42
N PRO A 392 8.61 11.36 30.17
CA PRO A 392 8.67 11.31 31.63
C PRO A 392 7.70 10.23 32.15
N GLU A 393 8.04 9.62 33.30
CA GLU A 393 7.23 8.57 33.93
C GLU A 393 5.81 9.07 34.27
N VAL A 394 4.81 8.63 33.51
CA VAL A 394 3.37 8.87 33.77
C VAL A 394 2.58 7.59 33.46
N ALA A 395 1.54 7.32 34.25
CA ALA A 395 0.89 6.01 34.27
C ALA A 395 -0.16 5.79 33.15
N THR A 396 0.02 4.69 32.41
CA THR A 396 -1.01 3.87 31.71
C THR A 396 -2.23 4.60 31.12
N ASP A 397 -2.16 4.93 29.83
CA ASP A 397 -3.25 5.56 29.07
C ASP A 397 -4.58 4.79 29.06
N ALA A 398 -4.61 3.47 29.22
CA ALA A 398 -5.84 2.68 29.09
C ALA A 398 -6.98 3.12 30.04
N MET A 399 -6.65 3.48 31.29
CA MET A 399 -7.63 4.08 32.21
C MET A 399 -8.00 5.51 31.83
N MET A 400 -7.08 6.25 31.22
CA MET A 400 -7.30 7.64 30.82
C MET A 400 -8.12 7.75 29.53
N GLU A 401 -8.01 6.82 28.58
CA GLU A 401 -8.87 6.74 27.39
C GLU A 401 -10.33 6.48 27.78
N GLU A 402 -10.60 5.48 28.63
CA GLU A 402 -11.96 5.16 29.07
C GLU A 402 -12.57 6.31 29.90
N GLN A 403 -11.78 6.94 30.78
CA GLN A 403 -12.21 8.15 31.49
C GLN A 403 -12.37 9.37 30.58
N HIS A 404 -11.54 9.54 29.54
CA HIS A 404 -11.75 10.61 28.55
C HIS A 404 -13.02 10.37 27.75
N LEU A 405 -13.30 9.14 27.31
CA LEU A 405 -14.51 8.80 26.57
C LEU A 405 -15.75 9.07 27.42
N ALA A 406 -15.73 8.70 28.71
CA ALA A 406 -16.77 9.03 29.67
C ALA A 406 -16.91 10.56 29.90
N MET A 407 -15.80 11.30 30.03
CA MET A 407 -15.82 12.77 30.15
C MET A 407 -16.31 13.47 28.87
N LEU A 408 -16.00 12.93 27.70
CA LEU A 408 -16.51 13.39 26.40
C LEU A 408 -18.01 13.13 26.30
N GLN A 409 -18.50 11.95 26.69
CA GLN A 409 -19.94 11.63 26.77
C GLN A 409 -20.69 12.50 27.81
N ALA A 410 -20.04 12.84 28.93
CA ALA A 410 -20.59 13.77 29.93
C ALA A 410 -20.64 15.23 29.43
N LYS A 411 -19.62 15.69 28.70
CA LYS A 411 -19.65 17.00 28.00
C LYS A 411 -20.66 17.02 26.86
N LEU A 412 -20.88 15.89 26.19
CA LEU A 412 -21.88 15.70 25.14
C LEU A 412 -23.31 15.90 25.65
N SER A 413 -23.62 15.29 26.80
CA SER A 413 -24.94 15.36 27.42
C SER A 413 -25.24 16.73 28.04
N SER A 414 -24.25 17.61 28.19
CA SER A 414 -24.45 19.02 28.53
C SER A 414 -24.56 19.97 27.33
N LEU A 415 -24.37 19.49 26.08
CA LEU A 415 -24.62 20.31 24.88
C LEU A 415 -26.13 20.55 24.67
N PRO A 416 -26.51 21.69 24.05
CA PRO A 416 -27.90 21.94 23.64
C PRO A 416 -28.50 20.81 22.77
N PRO A 417 -29.81 20.50 22.85
CA PRO A 417 -30.42 19.37 22.12
C PRO A 417 -30.21 19.35 20.60
N LYS A 418 -30.05 20.53 19.96
CA LYS A 418 -29.73 20.62 18.52
C LYS A 418 -28.31 20.13 18.18
N LEU A 419 -27.37 20.25 19.11
CA LEU A 419 -26.01 19.74 18.98
C LEU A 419 -25.92 18.25 19.36
N GLN A 420 -26.76 17.79 20.30
CA GLN A 420 -26.84 16.35 20.67
C GLN A 420 -27.18 15.47 19.45
N HIS A 421 -27.99 15.94 18.50
CA HIS A 421 -28.24 15.21 17.24
C HIS A 421 -26.98 15.01 16.37
N GLN A 422 -25.98 15.87 16.47
CA GLN A 422 -24.74 15.78 15.65
C GLN A 422 -23.72 14.81 16.25
N VAL A 423 -23.93 14.40 17.50
CA VAL A 423 -23.19 13.31 18.17
C VAL A 423 -23.50 11.97 17.49
N ALA A 424 -24.74 11.77 17.06
CA ALA A 424 -25.14 10.59 16.31
C ALA A 424 -24.38 10.48 14.98
N SER A 425 -24.04 11.61 14.35
CA SER A 425 -23.20 11.65 13.15
C SER A 425 -21.81 11.10 13.42
N LEU A 426 -21.16 11.46 14.54
CA LEU A 426 -19.86 10.88 14.91
C LEU A 426 -19.94 9.36 15.10
N GLY A 427 -20.98 8.87 15.78
CA GLY A 427 -21.22 7.42 15.93
C GLY A 427 -21.49 6.69 14.60
N THR A 428 -22.07 7.40 13.61
CA THR A 428 -22.21 6.88 12.24
C THR A 428 -20.86 6.86 11.51
N VAL A 429 -20.02 7.90 11.63
CA VAL A 429 -18.68 7.94 11.01
C VAL A 429 -17.73 6.90 11.61
N GLN A 430 -17.73 6.73 12.93
CA GLN A 430 -17.04 5.60 13.59
C GLN A 430 -17.58 4.25 13.11
N GLY A 431 -18.88 4.18 12.80
CA GLY A 431 -19.51 3.02 12.17
C GLY A 431 -18.92 2.63 10.81
N TYR A 432 -18.43 3.60 10.01
CA TYR A 432 -17.81 3.33 8.71
C TYR A 432 -16.46 2.60 8.82
N GLU A 433 -15.80 2.60 9.98
CA GLU A 433 -14.50 1.91 10.14
C GLU A 433 -14.63 0.38 10.29
N LYS A 434 -15.85 -0.13 10.47
CA LYS A 434 -16.14 -1.58 10.59
C LYS A 434 -15.77 -2.31 9.31
N LYS A 435 -14.72 -3.14 9.35
CA LYS A 435 -14.15 -3.81 8.16
C LYS A 435 -15.13 -4.70 7.39
N GLN A 436 -16.07 -5.36 8.07
CA GLN A 436 -17.14 -6.13 7.42
C GLN A 436 -18.08 -5.23 6.59
N LEU A 437 -18.42 -4.05 7.11
CA LEU A 437 -19.29 -3.08 6.44
C LEU A 437 -18.55 -2.37 5.29
N GLN A 438 -17.25 -2.07 5.46
CA GLN A 438 -16.40 -1.61 4.37
C GLN A 438 -16.34 -2.65 3.24
N ARG A 439 -16.19 -3.94 3.55
CA ARG A 439 -16.20 -5.00 2.55
C ARG A 439 -17.53 -5.07 1.81
N GLN A 440 -18.66 -5.10 2.53
CA GLN A 440 -20.01 -5.07 1.93
C GLN A 440 -20.23 -3.87 1.00
N ALA A 441 -19.69 -2.70 1.34
CA ALA A 441 -19.75 -1.52 0.47
C ALA A 441 -18.81 -1.62 -0.75
N LEU A 442 -17.64 -2.26 -0.61
CA LEU A 442 -16.67 -2.43 -1.70
C LEU A 442 -17.13 -3.48 -2.72
N ASP A 443 -17.73 -4.57 -2.25
CA ASP A 443 -18.26 -5.67 -3.08
C ASP A 443 -19.39 -5.20 -4.03
N GLU A 444 -20.00 -4.03 -3.77
CA GLU A 444 -21.04 -3.38 -4.57
C GLU A 444 -20.49 -2.37 -5.61
N VAL A 445 -19.22 -1.94 -5.52
CA VAL A 445 -18.64 -0.93 -6.42
C VAL A 445 -18.00 -1.61 -7.64
N PRO A 446 -18.36 -1.25 -8.89
CA PRO A 446 -17.74 -1.78 -10.10
C PRO A 446 -16.37 -1.12 -10.36
N VAL A 447 -15.43 -1.31 -9.42
CA VAL A 447 -14.13 -0.61 -9.41
C VAL A 447 -13.38 -0.74 -10.73
N VAL A 448 -13.42 -1.92 -11.37
CA VAL A 448 -12.74 -2.20 -12.64
C VAL A 448 -13.29 -1.36 -13.80
N ASP A 449 -14.62 -1.24 -13.90
CA ASP A 449 -15.27 -0.49 -14.98
C ASP A 449 -15.11 1.02 -14.80
N LEU A 450 -15.09 1.48 -13.55
CA LEU A 450 -14.83 2.89 -13.20
C LEU A 450 -13.37 3.28 -13.46
N ASP A 451 -12.41 2.42 -13.10
CA ASP A 451 -10.96 2.57 -13.33
C ASP A 451 -10.66 2.62 -14.85
N ALA A 452 -11.25 1.70 -15.63
CA ALA A 452 -11.16 1.68 -17.10
C ALA A 452 -11.80 2.90 -17.80
N SER A 453 -12.64 3.67 -17.10
CA SER A 453 -13.34 4.85 -17.63
C SER A 453 -12.65 6.19 -17.30
N VAL A 454 -11.49 6.17 -16.63
CA VAL A 454 -10.74 7.38 -16.24
C VAL A 454 -10.06 8.06 -17.44
N ASP A 455 -10.21 9.38 -17.56
CA ASP A 455 -9.48 10.19 -18.54
C ASP A 455 -8.02 10.39 -18.08
N PRO A 456 -7.00 9.88 -18.83
CA PRO A 456 -5.60 9.94 -18.42
C PRO A 456 -4.97 11.35 -18.50
N ARG A 457 -5.76 12.39 -18.83
CA ARG A 457 -5.32 13.80 -18.89
C ARG A 457 -5.59 14.58 -17.60
N GLU A 458 -6.32 14.00 -16.65
CA GLU A 458 -6.58 14.59 -15.33
C GLU A 458 -5.83 13.86 -14.21
N SER A 459 -5.85 14.38 -12.98
CA SER A 459 -5.41 13.59 -11.82
C SER A 459 -6.34 12.39 -11.65
N TYR A 460 -5.79 11.17 -11.73
CA TYR A 460 -6.52 9.90 -11.59
C TYR A 460 -7.47 9.93 -10.37
N GLU A 461 -6.99 10.44 -9.24
CA GLU A 461 -7.75 10.55 -7.99
C GLU A 461 -9.06 11.35 -8.17
N ILE A 462 -8.99 12.51 -8.83
CA ILE A 462 -10.14 13.38 -9.09
C ILE A 462 -11.03 12.81 -10.20
N ALA A 463 -10.45 12.23 -11.24
CA ALA A 463 -11.19 11.65 -12.36
C ALA A 463 -11.97 10.39 -11.93
N PHE A 464 -11.36 9.50 -11.14
CA PHE A 464 -12.01 8.33 -10.55
C PHE A 464 -13.16 8.75 -9.61
N LEU A 465 -12.96 9.76 -8.76
CA LEU A 465 -14.04 10.31 -7.92
C LEU A 465 -15.22 10.85 -8.74
N ARG A 466 -14.97 11.46 -9.91
CA ARG A 466 -16.04 11.88 -10.84
C ARG A 466 -16.77 10.69 -11.46
N MET A 467 -16.11 9.57 -11.73
CA MET A 467 -16.78 8.35 -12.20
C MET A 467 -17.60 7.72 -11.07
N LEU A 468 -17.01 7.54 -9.89
CA LEU A 468 -17.64 6.99 -8.70
C LEU A 468 -18.92 7.75 -8.31
N VAL A 469 -18.88 9.09 -8.26
CA VAL A 469 -20.05 9.89 -7.87
C VAL A 469 -21.15 9.90 -8.94
N ARG A 470 -20.80 9.74 -10.23
CA ARG A 470 -21.77 9.57 -11.33
C ARG A 470 -22.46 8.22 -11.26
N TRP A 471 -21.69 7.14 -11.14
CA TRP A 471 -22.22 5.79 -10.93
C TRP A 471 -23.16 5.76 -9.72
N PHE A 472 -22.75 6.36 -8.60
CA PHE A 472 -23.57 6.42 -7.40
C PHE A 472 -24.92 7.11 -7.65
N LYS A 473 -24.93 8.22 -8.42
CA LYS A 473 -26.13 9.00 -8.73
C LYS A 473 -27.03 8.42 -9.83
N HIS A 474 -26.46 7.69 -10.79
CA HIS A 474 -27.17 7.29 -12.01
C HIS A 474 -27.47 5.79 -12.09
N GLU A 475 -26.77 4.96 -11.33
CA GLU A 475 -26.84 3.49 -11.42
C GLU A 475 -27.07 2.84 -10.05
N PHE A 476 -26.39 3.30 -8.99
CA PHE A 476 -26.49 2.66 -7.67
C PHE A 476 -27.66 3.16 -6.82
N PHE A 477 -27.83 4.47 -6.65
CA PHE A 477 -28.70 5.04 -5.61
C PHE A 477 -29.80 5.95 -6.19
N SER A 478 -30.99 5.93 -5.57
CA SER A 478 -32.21 6.60 -6.06
C SER A 478 -32.72 7.71 -5.13
N TRP A 479 -33.28 8.78 -5.71
CA TRP A 479 -33.89 9.88 -4.95
C TRP A 479 -35.38 9.63 -4.72
N THR A 480 -35.81 9.66 -3.46
CA THR A 480 -37.20 9.40 -3.05
C THR A 480 -37.80 10.56 -2.26
N ASN A 481 -38.69 11.31 -2.91
CA ASN A 481 -39.60 12.23 -2.23
C ASN A 481 -40.76 11.48 -1.56
N ALA A 482 -41.42 10.58 -2.29
CA ALA A 482 -42.40 9.63 -1.78
C ALA A 482 -42.14 8.25 -2.42
N PRO A 483 -42.27 7.14 -1.66
CA PRO A 483 -41.99 5.79 -2.14
C PRO A 483 -43.00 5.33 -3.20
N ARG A 484 -42.60 4.40 -4.08
CA ARG A 484 -43.56 3.68 -4.93
C ARG A 484 -44.51 2.86 -4.07
N CYS A 485 -45.78 2.75 -4.46
CA CYS A 485 -46.77 1.97 -3.71
C CYS A 485 -46.46 0.46 -3.79
N GLU A 486 -46.23 -0.18 -2.65
CA GLU A 486 -45.92 -1.61 -2.53
C GLU A 486 -47.05 -2.50 -3.10
N HIS A 487 -48.30 -2.06 -3.00
CA HIS A 487 -49.46 -2.83 -3.47
C HIS A 487 -49.68 -2.81 -5.00
N CYS A 488 -49.09 -1.85 -5.74
CA CYS A 488 -49.38 -1.69 -7.18
C CYS A 488 -48.26 -1.09 -8.04
N GLY A 489 -47.06 -0.84 -7.49
CA GLY A 489 -45.90 -0.28 -8.18
C GLY A 489 -46.01 1.20 -8.60
N SER A 490 -47.17 1.84 -8.40
CA SER A 490 -47.44 3.21 -8.85
C SER A 490 -46.57 4.25 -8.14
N THR A 491 -46.13 5.24 -8.90
CA THR A 491 -45.42 6.45 -8.45
C THR A 491 -46.37 7.58 -8.01
N GLU A 492 -47.70 7.41 -8.12
CA GLU A 492 -48.69 8.44 -7.76
C GLU A 492 -49.03 8.41 -6.26
N THR A 493 -47.98 8.38 -5.45
CA THR A 493 -48.05 8.41 -3.98
C THR A 493 -47.80 9.81 -3.45
N LYS A 494 -48.35 10.11 -2.26
CA LYS A 494 -48.08 11.35 -1.53
C LYS A 494 -47.91 11.03 -0.05
N THR A 495 -46.91 11.61 0.61
CA THR A 495 -46.75 11.51 2.07
C THR A 495 -47.96 12.13 2.76
N VAL A 496 -48.68 11.34 3.55
CA VAL A 496 -49.90 11.73 4.28
C VAL A 496 -49.69 11.85 5.79
N GLY A 497 -48.59 11.32 6.33
CA GLY A 497 -48.29 11.39 7.75
C GLY A 497 -47.00 10.68 8.12
N ARG A 498 -46.88 10.35 9.41
CA ARG A 498 -45.80 9.54 9.98
C ARG A 498 -46.39 8.37 10.77
N ALA A 499 -45.61 7.32 10.98
CA ALA A 499 -45.93 6.22 11.87
C ALA A 499 -44.75 5.94 12.82
N GLU A 500 -45.05 5.29 13.94
CA GLU A 500 -44.01 4.75 14.82
C GLU A 500 -43.17 3.70 14.08
N PRO A 501 -41.83 3.68 14.24
CA PRO A 501 -40.98 2.66 13.65
C PRO A 501 -41.18 1.29 14.31
N THR A 502 -41.27 0.23 13.52
CA THR A 502 -41.34 -1.16 14.01
C THR A 502 -40.01 -1.58 14.66
N PRO A 503 -39.95 -2.66 15.47
CA PRO A 503 -38.70 -3.13 16.05
C PRO A 503 -37.60 -3.44 15.02
N GLU A 504 -37.96 -3.91 13.82
CA GLU A 504 -37.01 -4.11 12.72
C GLU A 504 -36.51 -2.77 12.14
N GLU A 505 -37.40 -1.80 11.95
CA GLU A 505 -37.02 -0.47 11.46
C GLU A 505 -36.13 0.27 12.48
N GLN A 506 -36.40 0.12 13.78
CA GLN A 506 -35.55 0.61 14.88
C GLN A 506 -34.18 -0.08 14.90
N HIS A 507 -34.11 -1.39 14.65
CA HIS A 507 -32.84 -2.12 14.54
C HIS A 507 -31.91 -1.53 13.46
N PHE A 508 -32.47 -1.14 12.30
CA PHE A 508 -31.75 -0.42 11.24
C PHE A 508 -31.72 1.11 11.44
N LYS A 509 -31.93 1.59 12.67
CA LYS A 509 -31.81 2.99 13.10
C LYS A 509 -32.76 3.96 12.38
N ALA A 510 -33.97 3.53 12.03
CA ALA A 510 -34.99 4.43 11.51
C ALA A 510 -35.69 5.20 12.65
N ASN A 511 -35.28 6.45 12.89
CA ASN A 511 -35.84 7.32 13.92
C ASN A 511 -37.19 7.97 13.52
N THR A 512 -37.64 7.77 12.28
CA THR A 512 -38.91 8.29 11.75
C THR A 512 -39.33 7.43 10.56
N VAL A 513 -40.62 7.11 10.48
CA VAL A 513 -41.22 6.49 9.29
C VAL A 513 -42.24 7.46 8.70
N GLU A 514 -42.04 7.85 7.45
CA GLU A 514 -43.03 8.60 6.69
C GLU A 514 -44.03 7.60 6.07
N VAL A 515 -45.30 7.97 5.99
CA VAL A 515 -46.36 7.12 5.39
C VAL A 515 -46.90 7.82 4.15
N ALA A 516 -46.91 7.13 3.01
CA ALA A 516 -47.43 7.66 1.75
C ALA A 516 -48.65 6.86 1.26
N ALA A 517 -49.72 7.57 0.91
CA ALA A 517 -50.93 6.96 0.34
C ALA A 517 -50.88 6.99 -1.19
N CYS A 518 -51.34 5.91 -1.82
CA CYS A 518 -51.41 5.77 -3.28
C CYS A 518 -52.72 6.31 -3.85
N SER A 519 -52.63 7.24 -4.81
CA SER A 519 -53.80 7.85 -5.46
C SER A 519 -54.60 6.88 -6.34
N LYS A 520 -54.01 5.73 -6.72
CA LYS A 520 -54.62 4.73 -7.62
C LYS A 520 -55.34 3.59 -6.91
N CYS A 521 -54.82 3.10 -5.78
CA CYS A 521 -55.39 1.95 -5.06
C CYS A 521 -55.77 2.23 -3.60
N GLY A 522 -55.54 3.45 -3.09
CA GLY A 522 -55.78 3.83 -1.68
C GLY A 522 -54.81 3.20 -0.67
N GLY A 523 -54.04 2.19 -1.07
CA GLY A 523 -53.05 1.52 -0.22
C GLY A 523 -51.96 2.47 0.30
N GLN A 524 -51.42 2.15 1.48
CA GLN A 524 -50.43 2.96 2.18
C GLN A 524 -49.09 2.23 2.22
N THR A 525 -48.01 2.95 1.95
CA THR A 525 -46.63 2.44 1.97
C THR A 525 -45.79 3.18 3.00
N ARG A 526 -44.93 2.43 3.69
CA ARG A 526 -44.00 2.96 4.70
C ARG A 526 -42.71 3.43 4.03
N PHE A 527 -42.10 4.47 4.58
CA PHE A 527 -40.79 4.97 4.18
C PHE A 527 -39.93 5.26 5.42
N PRO A 528 -39.24 4.24 5.96
CA PRO A 528 -38.36 4.41 7.11
C PRO A 528 -37.10 5.20 6.74
N ARG A 529 -36.80 6.25 7.51
CA ARG A 529 -35.61 7.09 7.33
C ARG A 529 -34.43 6.43 8.04
N TYR A 530 -33.92 5.36 7.44
CA TYR A 530 -32.82 4.54 7.97
C TYR A 530 -31.52 5.34 8.12
N ASN A 531 -30.82 5.12 9.25
CA ASN A 531 -29.48 5.67 9.48
C ASN A 531 -28.39 4.60 9.50
N ASP A 532 -28.74 3.31 9.44
CA ASP A 532 -27.74 2.25 9.34
C ASP A 532 -27.20 2.09 7.90
N PRO A 533 -25.88 2.27 7.67
CA PRO A 533 -25.34 2.24 6.31
C PRO A 533 -25.50 0.88 5.62
N ALA A 534 -25.50 -0.23 6.38
CA ALA A 534 -25.69 -1.57 5.83
C ALA A 534 -27.09 -1.74 5.24
N LYS A 535 -28.10 -1.08 5.83
CA LYS A 535 -29.46 -1.07 5.29
C LYS A 535 -29.56 -0.17 4.05
N LEU A 536 -28.80 0.92 3.99
CA LEU A 536 -28.79 1.81 2.83
C LEU A 536 -28.17 1.17 1.57
N LEU A 537 -27.16 0.30 1.72
CA LEU A 537 -26.65 -0.53 0.61
C LEU A 537 -27.73 -1.48 0.03
N GLN A 538 -28.68 -1.93 0.86
CA GLN A 538 -29.80 -2.77 0.44
C GLN A 538 -30.95 -1.97 -0.17
N THR A 539 -31.36 -0.86 0.46
CA THR A 539 -32.53 -0.07 0.01
C THR A 539 -32.21 0.83 -1.17
N ARG A 540 -30.95 1.26 -1.31
CA ARG A 540 -30.41 2.07 -2.41
C ARG A 540 -31.25 3.30 -2.74
N THR A 541 -31.88 3.89 -1.72
CA THR A 541 -32.86 4.96 -1.92
C THR A 541 -32.98 5.86 -0.69
N GLY A 542 -33.26 7.15 -0.91
CA GLY A 542 -33.44 8.12 0.16
C GLY A 542 -33.42 9.56 -0.32
N ARG A 543 -33.04 10.47 0.59
CA ARG A 543 -32.76 11.90 0.33
C ARG A 543 -31.31 12.20 0.75
N CYS A 544 -30.91 13.46 0.81
CA CYS A 544 -29.51 13.85 1.08
C CYS A 544 -28.87 13.14 2.28
N GLY A 545 -29.61 12.98 3.40
CA GLY A 545 -29.21 12.20 4.57
C GLY A 545 -28.71 10.79 4.22
N GLU A 546 -29.55 9.97 3.60
CA GLU A 546 -29.22 8.60 3.21
C GLU A 546 -28.14 8.55 2.11
N TRP A 547 -28.23 9.45 1.13
CA TRP A 547 -27.29 9.55 0.01
C TRP A 547 -25.86 9.86 0.45
N ALA A 548 -25.68 10.85 1.32
CA ALA A 548 -24.36 11.21 1.84
C ALA A 548 -23.85 10.15 2.81
N ASN A 549 -24.71 9.55 3.65
CA ASN A 549 -24.32 8.50 4.60
C ASN A 549 -23.74 7.27 3.86
N CYS A 550 -24.50 6.72 2.91
CA CYS A 550 -24.07 5.59 2.11
C CYS A 550 -22.83 5.91 1.25
N PHE A 551 -22.76 7.12 0.66
CA PHE A 551 -21.60 7.53 -0.13
C PHE A 551 -20.32 7.75 0.71
N THR A 552 -20.42 8.28 1.94
CA THR A 552 -19.24 8.40 2.81
C THR A 552 -18.69 7.02 3.18
N LEU A 553 -19.56 6.01 3.42
CA LEU A 553 -19.12 4.62 3.60
C LEU A 553 -18.39 4.09 2.35
N VAL A 554 -18.93 4.30 1.15
CA VAL A 554 -18.28 3.90 -0.12
C VAL A 554 -16.91 4.57 -0.30
N CYS A 555 -16.76 5.83 0.12
CA CYS A 555 -15.44 6.48 0.13
C CYS A 555 -14.47 5.80 1.11
N ARG A 556 -14.94 5.45 2.32
CA ARG A 556 -14.12 4.76 3.34
C ARG A 556 -13.75 3.32 2.94
N SER A 557 -14.61 2.60 2.23
CA SER A 557 -14.31 1.24 1.75
C SER A 557 -13.28 1.21 0.61
N LEU A 558 -13.23 2.27 -0.19
CA LEU A 558 -12.20 2.50 -1.21
C LEU A 558 -10.87 3.03 -0.63
N GLY A 559 -10.82 3.34 0.67
CA GLY A 559 -9.62 3.76 1.39
C GLY A 559 -9.42 5.27 1.52
N TYR A 560 -10.28 6.10 0.94
CA TYR A 560 -10.19 7.56 1.09
C TYR A 560 -10.39 7.98 2.55
N GLU A 561 -9.51 8.80 3.10
CA GLU A 561 -9.81 9.55 4.32
C GLU A 561 -10.97 10.51 4.05
N ALA A 562 -12.06 10.37 4.80
CA ALA A 562 -13.34 10.99 4.48
C ALA A 562 -14.02 11.59 5.71
N ARG A 563 -14.74 12.69 5.49
CA ARG A 563 -15.60 13.35 6.46
C ARG A 563 -17.04 13.36 5.98
N HIS A 564 -17.96 13.09 6.89
CA HIS A 564 -19.37 13.37 6.68
C HIS A 564 -19.66 14.82 7.12
N ILE A 565 -20.22 15.66 6.25
CA ILE A 565 -20.40 17.10 6.50
C ILE A 565 -21.87 17.40 6.76
N HIS A 566 -22.16 18.13 7.85
CA HIS A 566 -23.48 18.64 8.18
C HIS A 566 -23.57 20.16 8.02
N ASP A 567 -24.40 20.60 7.08
CA ASP A 567 -24.90 21.98 7.00
C ASP A 567 -26.18 22.11 7.83
N TRP A 568 -26.15 23.03 8.80
CA TRP A 568 -27.24 23.24 9.74
C TRP A 568 -28.49 23.89 9.09
N THR A 569 -28.41 24.25 7.81
CA THR A 569 -29.54 24.69 6.97
C THR A 569 -30.16 23.54 6.16
N ASP A 570 -30.14 22.32 6.72
CA ASP A 570 -30.75 21.09 6.20
C ASP A 570 -30.13 20.59 4.87
N HIS A 571 -28.83 20.31 4.90
CA HIS A 571 -28.15 19.52 3.85
C HIS A 571 -26.94 18.75 4.41
N VAL A 572 -26.50 17.71 3.71
CA VAL A 572 -25.31 16.91 4.05
C VAL A 572 -24.56 16.47 2.80
N TRP A 573 -23.25 16.32 2.90
CA TRP A 573 -22.37 15.86 1.81
C TRP A 573 -21.09 15.21 2.38
N THR A 574 -20.12 14.90 1.52
CA THR A 574 -18.83 14.29 1.91
C THR A 574 -17.66 15.24 1.60
N GLU A 575 -16.62 15.27 2.43
CA GLU A 575 -15.28 15.66 1.99
C GLU A 575 -14.39 14.41 1.94
N ILE A 576 -13.52 14.30 0.94
CA ILE A 576 -12.41 13.33 0.95
C ILE A 576 -11.09 14.09 1.02
N PHE A 577 -10.06 13.52 1.62
CA PHE A 577 -8.70 14.05 1.50
C PHE A 577 -8.10 13.56 0.19
N SER A 578 -7.60 14.50 -0.62
CA SER A 578 -6.82 14.21 -1.81
C SER A 578 -5.35 14.23 -1.45
N ASP A 579 -4.67 13.10 -1.64
CA ASP A 579 -3.24 13.00 -1.40
C ASP A 579 -2.43 13.60 -2.55
N SER A 580 -2.95 13.59 -3.79
CA SER A 580 -2.28 14.22 -4.93
C SER A 580 -2.25 15.75 -4.84
N SER A 581 -3.21 16.37 -4.15
CA SER A 581 -3.28 17.83 -3.93
C SER A 581 -3.13 18.27 -2.47
N LYS A 582 -2.88 17.32 -1.56
CA LYS A 582 -2.71 17.49 -0.10
C LYS A 582 -3.75 18.42 0.55
N ARG A 583 -5.01 18.28 0.14
CA ARG A 583 -6.14 19.06 0.67
C ARG A 583 -7.44 18.24 0.65
N TRP A 584 -8.41 18.70 1.43
CA TRP A 584 -9.77 18.18 1.37
C TRP A 584 -10.51 18.67 0.12
N ILE A 585 -11.15 17.74 -0.58
CA ILE A 585 -11.98 17.92 -1.77
C ILE A 585 -13.45 17.77 -1.36
N HIS A 586 -14.28 18.69 -1.80
CA HIS A 586 -15.74 18.61 -1.65
C HIS A 586 -16.34 17.56 -2.59
N VAL A 587 -17.23 16.69 -2.11
CA VAL A 587 -18.02 15.77 -2.94
C VAL A 587 -19.48 15.71 -2.49
N ASP A 588 -20.40 16.11 -3.37
CA ASP A 588 -21.85 15.93 -3.17
C ASP A 588 -22.35 14.78 -4.06
N SER A 589 -22.79 13.69 -3.42
CA SER A 589 -23.33 12.51 -4.11
C SER A 589 -24.74 12.71 -4.67
N CYS A 590 -25.57 13.54 -4.03
CA CYS A 590 -26.90 13.91 -4.54
C CYS A 590 -26.78 14.66 -5.87
N GLU A 591 -25.76 15.51 -5.98
CA GLU A 591 -25.54 16.35 -7.16
C GLU A 591 -24.59 15.75 -8.21
N ALA A 592 -23.77 14.75 -7.84
CA ALA A 592 -22.62 14.28 -8.62
C ALA A 592 -21.59 15.40 -8.87
N ALA A 593 -21.38 16.25 -7.85
CA ALA A 593 -20.49 17.39 -7.89
C ALA A 593 -19.18 17.11 -7.14
N VAL A 594 -18.04 17.31 -7.80
CA VAL A 594 -16.69 17.19 -7.22
C VAL A 594 -16.02 18.57 -7.24
N ASP A 595 -15.37 18.93 -6.13
CA ASP A 595 -14.58 20.15 -5.92
C ASP A 595 -15.31 21.50 -6.15
N ALA A 596 -16.64 21.51 -6.00
CA ALA A 596 -17.50 22.68 -6.22
C ALA A 596 -18.12 23.28 -4.93
N PRO A 597 -17.35 23.57 -3.84
CA PRO A 597 -17.91 23.88 -2.52
C PRO A 597 -18.81 25.14 -2.49
N LEU A 598 -18.62 26.10 -3.39
CA LEU A 598 -19.46 27.31 -3.44
C LEU A 598 -20.85 27.07 -4.06
N MET A 599 -21.19 25.85 -4.49
CA MET A 599 -22.48 25.55 -5.13
C MET A 599 -23.70 25.85 -4.23
N TYR A 600 -23.57 25.73 -2.92
CA TYR A 600 -24.69 25.96 -2.00
C TYR A 600 -24.99 27.46 -1.83
N GLU A 601 -23.99 28.28 -1.47
CA GLU A 601 -24.20 29.72 -1.27
C GLU A 601 -24.34 30.48 -2.59
N LYS A 602 -23.47 30.21 -3.58
CA LYS A 602 -23.46 30.93 -4.86
C LYS A 602 -24.44 30.36 -5.89
N GLY A 603 -24.60 29.03 -5.92
CA GLY A 603 -25.46 28.34 -6.90
C GLY A 603 -26.93 28.29 -6.46
N TRP A 604 -27.19 27.77 -5.26
CA TRP A 604 -28.56 27.65 -4.72
C TRP A 604 -29.01 28.87 -3.91
N GLY A 605 -28.12 29.80 -3.57
CA GLY A 605 -28.44 30.95 -2.72
C GLY A 605 -28.61 30.63 -1.24
N LYS A 606 -28.19 29.43 -0.75
CA LYS A 606 -28.37 29.04 0.65
C LYS A 606 -27.70 30.04 1.59
N LYS A 607 -28.46 30.56 2.56
CA LYS A 607 -27.90 31.37 3.66
C LYS A 607 -27.40 30.46 4.79
N LEU A 608 -26.31 29.75 4.48
CA LEU A 608 -25.56 28.84 5.38
C LEU A 608 -25.25 29.47 6.76
N THR A 609 -25.05 28.64 7.78
CA THR A 609 -24.71 29.09 9.15
C THR A 609 -23.49 28.36 9.70
N TYR A 610 -23.59 27.05 9.92
CA TYR A 610 -22.47 26.18 10.28
C TYR A 610 -22.43 24.99 9.33
N CYS A 611 -21.25 24.67 8.82
CA CYS A 611 -20.94 23.45 8.10
C CYS A 611 -19.86 22.71 8.91
N ILE A 612 -20.22 21.61 9.56
CA ILE A 612 -19.32 20.87 10.46
C ILE A 612 -18.98 19.51 9.84
N GLY A 613 -17.70 19.21 9.73
CA GLY A 613 -17.18 17.94 9.21
C GLY A 613 -16.78 16.98 10.32
N PHE A 614 -17.26 15.75 10.22
CA PHE A 614 -17.00 14.65 11.16
C PHE A 614 -16.16 13.58 10.46
N ALA A 615 -14.94 13.33 10.95
CA ALA A 615 -14.09 12.20 10.59
C ALA A 615 -14.12 11.13 11.70
N ARG A 616 -13.35 10.04 11.54
CA ARG A 616 -13.21 9.00 12.57
C ARG A 616 -12.51 9.49 13.86
N ASP A 617 -11.63 10.48 13.71
CA ASP A 617 -10.61 10.90 14.68
C ASP A 617 -10.60 12.42 14.96
N HIS A 618 -11.42 13.21 14.26
CA HIS A 618 -11.56 14.64 14.48
C HIS A 618 -12.93 15.20 14.04
N VAL A 619 -13.32 16.32 14.66
CA VAL A 619 -14.46 17.15 14.26
C VAL A 619 -13.94 18.55 13.96
N VAL A 620 -14.43 19.19 12.88
CA VAL A 620 -13.90 20.47 12.40
C VAL A 620 -14.99 21.36 11.80
N ASP A 621 -14.97 22.65 12.11
CA ASP A 621 -15.78 23.63 11.40
C ASP A 621 -15.17 23.93 10.02
N VAL A 622 -15.89 23.58 8.96
CA VAL A 622 -15.48 23.80 7.56
C VAL A 622 -16.24 24.96 6.91
N SER A 623 -17.08 25.72 7.64
CA SER A 623 -17.96 26.77 7.10
C SER A 623 -17.24 27.77 6.19
N LYS A 624 -15.99 28.13 6.52
CA LYS A 624 -15.13 29.04 5.73
C LYS A 624 -14.82 28.55 4.30
N ARG A 625 -14.97 27.25 4.01
CA ARG A 625 -14.82 26.66 2.66
C ARG A 625 -16.07 26.85 1.79
N TYR A 626 -17.24 27.02 2.42
CA TYR A 626 -18.55 26.94 1.76
C TYR A 626 -19.22 28.32 1.56
N THR A 627 -18.58 29.39 2.01
CA THR A 627 -19.03 30.78 1.82
C THR A 627 -18.00 31.61 1.04
N GLN A 628 -18.47 32.58 0.26
CA GLN A 628 -17.65 33.62 -0.34
C GLN A 628 -17.42 34.80 0.60
N ASN A 629 -18.29 35.01 1.60
CA ASN A 629 -18.22 36.12 2.54
C ASN A 629 -18.53 35.66 3.97
N PHE A 630 -17.47 35.35 4.72
CA PHE A 630 -17.58 34.91 6.11
C PHE A 630 -18.13 36.01 7.05
N GLU A 631 -17.95 37.30 6.70
CA GLU A 631 -18.51 38.42 7.47
C GLU A 631 -20.04 38.52 7.34
N GLU A 632 -20.59 38.17 6.17
CA GLU A 632 -22.03 38.01 5.98
C GLU A 632 -22.59 36.75 6.66
N LEU A 633 -21.74 35.78 7.00
CA LEU A 633 -22.14 34.50 7.59
C LEU A 633 -22.07 34.51 9.12
N LEU A 634 -21.11 35.23 9.72
CA LEU A 634 -20.96 35.39 11.17
C LEU A 634 -22.25 35.86 11.89
N PRO A 635 -23.00 36.88 11.44
CA PRO A 635 -24.27 37.29 12.08
C PRO A 635 -25.37 36.24 12.07
N ARG A 636 -25.24 35.17 11.28
CA ARG A 636 -26.19 34.05 11.21
C ARG A 636 -25.83 32.90 12.17
N ARG A 637 -24.66 32.95 12.81
CA ARG A 637 -24.14 31.97 13.76
C ARG A 637 -24.49 32.38 15.19
N THR A 638 -25.73 32.09 15.58
CA THR A 638 -26.34 32.53 16.85
C THR A 638 -26.65 31.37 17.79
N GLN A 639 -26.21 30.15 17.47
CA GLN A 639 -26.62 28.91 18.13
C GLN A 639 -25.60 28.38 19.14
N CYS A 640 -24.34 28.78 19.01
CA CYS A 640 -23.29 28.71 20.03
C CYS A 640 -22.37 29.94 19.86
N SER A 641 -21.64 30.33 20.91
CA SER A 641 -20.63 31.39 20.76
C SER A 641 -19.45 30.89 19.93
N GLU A 642 -18.80 31.77 19.17
CA GLU A 642 -17.61 31.39 18.38
C GLU A 642 -16.47 30.87 19.27
N GLU A 643 -16.37 31.34 20.52
CA GLU A 643 -15.45 30.79 21.51
C GLU A 643 -15.77 29.33 21.86
N ALA A 644 -17.05 29.00 22.09
CA ALA A 644 -17.48 27.63 22.39
C ALA A 644 -17.39 26.71 21.16
N GLY A 645 -17.74 27.21 19.97
CA GLY A 645 -17.57 26.50 18.69
C GLY A 645 -16.08 26.25 18.37
N THR A 646 -15.23 27.24 18.62
CA THR A 646 -13.76 27.09 18.50
C THR A 646 -13.21 26.17 19.58
N CYS A 647 -13.82 26.07 20.76
CA CYS A 647 -13.44 25.10 21.80
C CYS A 647 -13.90 23.66 21.46
N MET A 648 -14.96 23.50 20.64
CA MET A 648 -15.45 22.19 20.18
C MET A 648 -14.57 21.48 19.14
N ALA A 649 -13.59 22.12 18.50
CA ALA A 649 -12.68 21.44 17.57
C ALA A 649 -11.40 20.86 18.26
N PRO A 650 -10.65 21.63 19.07
CA PRO A 650 -9.46 21.13 19.77
C PRO A 650 -9.77 20.07 20.83
N ALA A 651 -10.94 20.13 21.46
CA ALA A 651 -11.35 19.20 22.52
C ALA A 651 -11.61 17.75 22.03
N TRP A 652 -11.42 17.48 20.74
CA TRP A 652 -11.65 16.17 20.09
C TRP A 652 -10.39 15.63 19.40
N HIS A 653 -9.21 16.23 19.59
CA HIS A 653 -7.95 15.57 19.24
C HIS A 653 -7.64 14.47 20.26
N LEU A 654 -8.04 13.24 19.93
CA LEU A 654 -7.84 12.04 20.77
C LEU A 654 -6.36 11.67 21.00
N HIS A 655 -5.42 12.22 20.22
CA HIS A 655 -3.98 12.10 20.51
C HIS A 655 -3.39 13.41 21.03
N GLY A 656 -3.04 13.42 22.31
CA GLY A 656 -2.32 14.52 22.96
C GLY A 656 -0.83 14.58 22.58
N THR A 657 -0.51 15.05 21.37
CA THR A 657 0.86 15.55 21.06
C THR A 657 0.80 16.95 20.46
N CYS A 658 1.62 17.85 20.99
CA CYS A 658 1.52 19.28 20.70
C CYS A 658 2.35 19.68 19.47
N MET A 659 1.68 20.07 18.38
CA MET A 659 2.20 21.04 17.40
C MET A 659 1.07 21.89 16.85
N GLY A 660 0.90 23.10 17.42
CA GLY A 660 0.00 24.12 16.87
C GLY A 660 0.69 24.96 15.81
N ILE A 661 -0.06 25.31 14.76
CA ILE A 661 0.16 26.33 13.70
C ILE A 661 -1.11 26.24 12.83
N TYR A 662 -1.94 27.26 12.59
CA TYR A 662 -1.94 28.70 12.91
C TYR A 662 -3.35 29.13 13.34
N MET A 663 -3.48 30.14 14.23
CA MET A 663 -4.42 31.28 14.08
C MET A 663 -4.35 32.23 15.30
N ALA A 664 -3.29 33.03 15.39
CA ALA A 664 -3.18 34.14 16.35
C ALA A 664 -2.16 35.19 15.87
N SER A 665 -2.58 36.13 15.02
CA SER A 665 -1.88 37.42 14.72
C SER A 665 -2.68 38.36 13.78
N LEU A 666 -4.01 38.38 13.90
CA LEU A 666 -4.91 39.47 13.44
C LEU A 666 -6.09 39.42 14.44
N VAL A 667 -6.43 40.45 15.22
CA VAL A 667 -6.00 41.85 15.27
C VAL A 667 -5.57 42.22 16.69
N GLY A 668 -4.52 43.03 16.85
CA GLY A 668 -4.20 43.68 18.13
C GLY A 668 -4.83 45.09 18.18
N PRO A 669 -5.55 45.47 19.25
CA PRO A 669 -6.08 46.82 19.41
C PRO A 669 -5.09 47.75 20.13
N GLU A 670 -4.86 48.92 19.56
CA GLU A 670 -4.56 50.17 20.28
C GLU A 670 -5.13 51.35 19.46
N PRO A 671 -5.52 52.48 20.10
CA PRO A 671 -5.65 52.70 21.55
C PRO A 671 -7.09 52.46 22.07
#